data_AF-A0A947NLB9-F1
#
_entry.id   AF-A0A947NLB9-F1
#
_cell.length_a   1.000
_cell.length_b   1.000
_cell.length_c   1.000
_cell.angle_alpha   90.00
_cell.angle_beta   90.00
_cell.angle_gamma   90.00
#
_symmetry.space_group_name_H-M   'P 1'
#
loop_
_entity.id
_entity.type
_entity.pdbx_description
1 polymer ?
#
loop_
_entity_poly.entity_id
_entity_poly.type
_entity_poly.pdbx_seq_one_letter_code
_entity_poly.pdbx_strand_id
1 'polypeptide(L)'
;MTETFTLAQTPAKTVAKLYPNASGCSAEWTPSAGANWACVDEHIKNGDTDYISCSTATFLQDAYNVDALSGSGNIEFVQIVGYFKSHLYDVASTASLFLLMNTGTCTDIYKFSTNHAEKFTQSYQPYTETMYINPLTDLNFTWSDIDSLQIGMEGSSPTALIYTKLLTLRPVDGVSSQFLLPSTGGEYMYQNTLVDEVNPPNTSDYIYSDGLMQTYQDIAIASRSCCTSGTVPGWGAYVYVVSSTTIYAYDNNTLPMGQSRGEVSLTGSVATSSSLMDVYSTGTYIFVARDSNSGDNIQCYTHDGMGGITYNNGIRTGVSDDRGWGIHGDGDKHIFMAIYGVNDGIGSYLVDGAGLLTQADTDEPGHGITYFVHWFDDHVYLLQTGNIVLYTYDADGVLTEQDNEASESATYGHIDDDGTYIYVLGHYELECWSEAANALTKNCNVHQWSLRNFTDSILCDNGYIYCFGSGGMRIYTCDGTAFTLVGEASGENFHVSVAQRSCSLSDEIFTHCQTNKFRQGRHYNKRTNFVLTDHTTETGTITSIKVVGYMQCTNNQSATIRVHITENLNTDYSDFTYNSAAWTYFSKEWAKNPDGSAWTWADIDALKVGMEIRDDGNFGEKVKIAQVYVEIYYENILNPEIRCTQIYAKVGYQPDDVECLLNEPTEASFDHTRNIKMLNFWSGNREVYSLSRSNKTLVLTGEEFEQDSTCTHGEPCNRMTCVRTMGLNGEPVTLSRLNFTPLNRTFRILSFGWRKISDCPSHYSWILQLEDHNR
;
A
#
# COMPACT_ATOMS: atom_id res chain seq x y z
N MET A 1 55.11 9.63 -71.12
CA MET A 1 53.99 9.13 -70.31
C MET A 1 54.59 8.14 -69.35
N THR A 2 54.44 8.35 -68.05
CA THR A 2 54.85 7.34 -67.07
C THR A 2 53.94 6.12 -67.26
N GLU A 3 54.51 4.94 -67.40
CA GLU A 3 53.72 3.71 -67.45
C GLU A 3 53.10 3.48 -66.06
N THR A 4 51.87 2.96 -66.04
CA THR A 4 51.08 2.77 -64.81
C THR A 4 50.60 1.33 -64.72
N PHE A 5 50.56 0.78 -63.51
CA PHE A 5 49.93 -0.49 -63.23
C PHE A 5 48.65 -0.31 -62.41
N THR A 6 47.76 -1.31 -62.46
CA THR A 6 46.49 -1.30 -61.72
C THR A 6 46.56 -2.30 -60.58
N LEU A 7 46.21 -1.84 -59.39
CA LEU A 7 45.85 -2.65 -58.24
C LEU A 7 44.32 -2.68 -58.15
N ALA A 8 43.70 -3.85 -58.29
CA ALA A 8 42.25 -4.00 -58.18
C ALA A 8 41.90 -4.87 -56.98
N GLN A 9 40.90 -4.50 -56.19
CA GLN A 9 40.40 -5.29 -55.07
C GLN A 9 38.89 -5.37 -55.15
N THR A 10 38.35 -6.57 -55.01
CA THR A 10 36.94 -6.77 -54.68
C THR A 10 36.84 -6.87 -53.16
N PRO A 11 36.29 -5.86 -52.46
CA PRO A 11 36.23 -5.87 -51.00
C PRO A 11 35.40 -7.03 -50.45
N ALA A 12 35.47 -7.31 -49.15
CA ALA A 12 34.67 -8.38 -48.58
C ALA A 12 33.20 -7.95 -48.53
N LYS A 13 32.29 -8.92 -48.64
CA LYS A 13 30.88 -8.69 -48.30
C LYS A 13 30.79 -8.16 -46.88
N THR A 14 30.11 -7.05 -46.72
CA THR A 14 29.98 -6.32 -45.45
C THR A 14 28.52 -6.31 -45.03
N VAL A 15 28.28 -6.37 -43.72
CA VAL A 15 26.94 -6.24 -43.13
C VAL A 15 26.92 -5.04 -42.20
N ALA A 16 26.19 -4.00 -42.56
CA ALA A 16 25.92 -2.86 -41.70
C ALA A 16 24.65 -3.08 -40.89
N LYS A 17 24.59 -2.56 -39.66
CA LYS A 17 23.37 -2.51 -38.84
C LYS A 17 22.89 -1.06 -38.76
N LEU A 18 21.62 -0.83 -39.05
CA LEU A 18 20.98 0.48 -39.01
C LEU A 18 19.91 0.46 -37.93
N TYR A 19 20.06 1.29 -36.92
CA TYR A 19 19.15 1.40 -35.78
C TYR A 19 18.18 2.56 -36.01
N PRO A 20 16.97 2.50 -35.42
CA PRO A 20 16.05 3.63 -35.35
C PRO A 20 16.73 4.89 -34.82
N ASN A 21 16.50 6.04 -35.46
CA ASN A 21 17.07 7.32 -35.02
C ASN A 21 16.05 8.46 -34.97
N ALA A 22 14.83 8.23 -35.47
CA ALA A 22 13.71 9.14 -35.42
C ALA A 22 12.40 8.40 -35.69
N SER A 23 11.28 9.03 -35.30
CA SER A 23 9.94 8.57 -35.72
C SER A 23 9.84 8.53 -37.24
N GLY A 24 9.29 7.45 -37.78
CA GLY A 24 8.93 7.30 -39.17
C GLY A 24 7.47 7.64 -39.40
N CYS A 25 6.80 6.84 -40.24
CA CYS A 25 5.45 7.13 -40.70
C CYS A 25 4.33 6.91 -39.67
N SER A 26 4.57 6.11 -38.64
CA SER A 26 3.57 5.80 -37.62
C SER A 26 4.22 5.54 -36.27
N ALA A 27 3.49 5.87 -35.20
CA ALA A 27 3.90 5.70 -33.80
C ALA A 27 2.63 5.49 -32.96
N GLU A 28 1.97 4.36 -33.19
CA GLU A 28 0.68 3.98 -32.60
C GLU A 28 0.81 3.02 -31.41
N TRP A 29 1.94 2.30 -31.29
CA TRP A 29 2.24 1.51 -30.10
C TRP A 29 2.51 2.44 -28.90
N THR A 30 2.32 1.94 -27.69
CA THR A 30 2.52 2.72 -26.46
C THR A 30 3.97 2.59 -26.00
N PRO A 31 4.75 3.67 -25.89
CA PRO A 31 6.10 3.60 -25.34
C PRO A 31 6.05 3.49 -23.82
N SER A 32 6.97 2.72 -23.23
CA SER A 32 7.18 2.67 -21.78
C SER A 32 7.72 3.99 -21.21
N ALA A 33 8.49 4.74 -22.02
CA ALA A 33 8.96 6.09 -21.72
C ALA A 33 9.32 6.84 -23.00
N GLY A 34 9.28 8.18 -23.00
CA GLY A 34 9.79 8.98 -24.13
C GLY A 34 9.06 8.73 -25.46
N ALA A 35 9.82 8.74 -26.57
CA ALA A 35 9.30 8.52 -27.92
C ALA A 35 9.51 7.06 -28.35
N ASN A 36 8.59 6.51 -29.12
CA ASN A 36 8.59 5.09 -29.53
C ASN A 36 9.93 4.61 -30.10
N TRP A 37 10.55 5.38 -30.99
CA TRP A 37 11.83 5.02 -31.62
C TRP A 37 12.97 4.88 -30.61
N ALA A 38 12.96 5.70 -29.54
CA ALA A 38 13.98 5.71 -28.49
C ALA A 38 13.81 4.59 -27.46
N CYS A 39 12.71 3.81 -27.54
CA CYS A 39 12.54 2.58 -26.76
C CYS A 39 12.98 1.33 -27.53
N VAL A 40 13.44 1.47 -28.78
CA VAL A 40 13.78 0.34 -29.65
C VAL A 40 15.08 0.55 -30.45
N ASP A 41 15.79 1.67 -30.23
CA ASP A 41 17.09 2.01 -30.83
C ASP A 41 18.28 1.35 -30.11
N GLU A 42 18.00 0.45 -29.18
CA GLU A 42 19.00 -0.19 -28.35
C GLU A 42 20.09 -0.89 -29.16
N HIS A 43 21.37 -0.65 -28.85
CA HIS A 43 22.48 -1.42 -29.44
C HIS A 43 22.63 -2.79 -28.76
N ILE A 44 22.34 -2.84 -27.45
CA ILE A 44 22.35 -4.02 -26.60
C ILE A 44 20.98 -4.10 -25.94
N LYS A 45 20.27 -5.21 -26.13
CA LYS A 45 18.94 -5.40 -25.53
C LYS A 45 19.00 -5.19 -24.02
N ASN A 46 18.09 -4.36 -23.51
CA ASN A 46 18.03 -4.00 -22.10
C ASN A 46 16.80 -4.63 -21.37
N GLY A 47 15.99 -5.42 -22.08
CA GLY A 47 14.89 -6.19 -21.50
C GLY A 47 13.61 -5.38 -21.33
N ASP A 48 13.15 -5.18 -20.10
CA ASP A 48 11.99 -4.33 -19.78
C ASP A 48 12.42 -2.94 -19.25
N THR A 49 13.67 -2.53 -19.51
CA THR A 49 14.14 -1.19 -19.11
C THR A 49 13.44 -0.11 -19.93
N ASP A 50 13.43 -0.29 -21.26
CA ASP A 50 12.52 0.37 -22.17
C ASP A 50 12.02 -0.61 -23.24
N TYR A 51 10.82 -0.30 -23.72
CA TYR A 51 10.11 -1.04 -24.75
C TYR A 51 8.93 -0.20 -25.27
N ILE A 52 8.45 -0.55 -26.45
CA ILE A 52 7.10 -0.19 -26.91
C ILE A 52 6.16 -1.38 -26.78
N SER A 53 4.86 -1.12 -26.73
CA SER A 53 3.89 -2.18 -26.59
C SER A 53 2.55 -1.99 -27.29
N CYS A 54 1.92 -3.12 -27.60
CA CYS A 54 0.57 -3.21 -28.13
C CYS A 54 -0.28 -4.12 -27.24
N SER A 55 -1.31 -3.55 -26.62
CA SER A 55 -2.28 -4.24 -25.75
C SER A 55 -3.70 -4.24 -26.35
N THR A 56 -3.86 -3.84 -27.61
CA THR A 56 -5.16 -3.76 -28.28
C THR A 56 -5.32 -4.89 -29.30
N ALA A 57 -6.55 -5.39 -29.45
CA ALA A 57 -6.88 -6.37 -30.50
C ALA A 57 -6.94 -5.74 -31.91
N THR A 58 -6.98 -4.41 -32.02
CA THR A 58 -6.83 -3.68 -33.27
C THR A 58 -5.37 -3.69 -33.72
N PHE A 59 -5.15 -3.77 -35.03
CA PHE A 59 -3.82 -3.62 -35.61
C PHE A 59 -3.33 -2.20 -35.39
N LEU A 60 -2.18 -2.07 -34.72
CA LEU A 60 -1.45 -0.83 -34.53
C LEU A 60 -0.10 -0.92 -35.20
N GLN A 61 0.37 0.20 -35.71
CA GLN A 61 1.55 0.27 -36.54
C GLN A 61 2.59 1.26 -36.02
N ASP A 62 3.85 0.83 -35.95
CA ASP A 62 5.00 1.69 -35.73
C ASP A 62 5.99 1.56 -36.88
N ALA A 63 6.55 2.68 -37.31
CA ALA A 63 7.61 2.76 -38.31
C ALA A 63 8.64 3.82 -37.91
N TYR A 64 9.90 3.56 -38.22
CA TYR A 64 11.04 4.35 -37.76
C TYR A 64 11.98 4.65 -38.90
N ASN A 65 12.47 5.89 -38.96
CA ASN A 65 13.65 6.19 -39.77
C ASN A 65 14.86 5.51 -39.14
N VAL A 66 15.78 5.03 -39.97
CA VAL A 66 17.05 4.48 -39.53
C VAL A 66 18.22 5.38 -39.94
N ASP A 67 19.38 5.15 -39.35
CA ASP A 67 20.61 5.83 -39.77
C ASP A 67 20.88 5.70 -41.27
N ALA A 68 21.13 6.83 -41.92
CA ALA A 68 21.61 6.85 -43.29
C ALA A 68 23.00 6.21 -43.36
N LEU A 69 23.24 5.41 -44.39
CA LEU A 69 24.50 4.70 -44.57
C LEU A 69 25.22 5.26 -45.80
N SER A 70 26.30 6.00 -45.59
CA SER A 70 27.16 6.47 -46.67
C SER A 70 28.01 5.31 -47.22
N GLY A 71 27.39 4.44 -48.02
CA GLY A 71 28.04 3.31 -48.68
C GLY A 71 27.97 3.41 -50.20
N SER A 72 28.74 2.54 -50.86
CA SER A 72 28.68 2.29 -52.30
C SER A 72 28.77 0.78 -52.54
N GLY A 73 28.49 0.31 -53.76
CA GLY A 73 28.42 -1.12 -54.07
C GLY A 73 27.02 -1.65 -54.35
N ASN A 74 26.96 -2.95 -54.61
CA ASN A 74 25.71 -3.66 -54.84
C ASN A 74 25.15 -4.17 -53.50
N ILE A 75 23.92 -3.77 -53.18
CA ILE A 75 23.21 -4.29 -52.01
C ILE A 75 22.70 -5.70 -52.34
N GLU A 76 23.06 -6.67 -51.51
CA GLU A 76 22.67 -8.07 -51.69
C GLU A 76 21.37 -8.39 -50.97
N PHE A 77 21.21 -7.87 -49.75
CA PHE A 77 19.99 -8.08 -48.98
C PHE A 77 19.76 -6.97 -47.95
N VAL A 78 18.50 -6.81 -47.57
CA VAL A 78 18.09 -6.11 -46.36
C VAL A 78 17.34 -7.10 -45.47
N GLN A 79 17.78 -7.23 -44.21
CA GLN A 79 17.14 -8.07 -43.20
C GLN A 79 16.64 -7.20 -42.05
N ILE A 80 15.35 -7.25 -41.74
CA ILE A 80 14.78 -6.58 -40.56
C ILE A 80 14.80 -7.57 -39.40
N VAL A 81 15.25 -7.12 -38.24
CA VAL A 81 15.32 -7.89 -37.00
C VAL A 81 14.61 -7.13 -35.91
N GLY A 82 13.56 -7.69 -35.32
CA GLY A 82 12.92 -7.14 -34.13
C GLY A 82 12.92 -8.15 -32.99
N TYR A 83 13.06 -7.67 -31.76
CA TYR A 83 13.04 -8.48 -30.55
C TYR A 83 11.75 -8.24 -29.79
N PHE A 84 10.95 -9.30 -29.70
CA PHE A 84 9.61 -9.22 -29.15
C PHE A 84 9.36 -10.28 -28.10
N LYS A 85 8.46 -9.99 -27.17
CA LYS A 85 7.91 -10.96 -26.22
C LYS A 85 6.45 -10.69 -25.93
N SER A 86 5.80 -11.65 -25.31
CA SER A 86 4.56 -11.42 -24.57
C SER A 86 4.86 -11.12 -23.12
N HIS A 87 4.14 -10.16 -22.52
CA HIS A 87 4.41 -9.76 -21.15
C HIS A 87 4.05 -10.84 -20.11
N LEU A 88 2.96 -11.58 -20.29
CA LEU A 88 2.38 -12.41 -19.21
C LEU A 88 2.04 -13.84 -19.59
N TYR A 89 1.83 -14.13 -20.88
CA TYR A 89 1.30 -15.42 -21.32
C TYR A 89 1.96 -15.88 -22.60
N ASP A 90 2.11 -17.19 -22.77
CA ASP A 90 2.34 -17.73 -24.10
C ASP A 90 1.10 -17.40 -24.94
N VAL A 91 1.31 -16.64 -26.01
CA VAL A 91 0.26 -15.88 -26.67
C VAL A 91 -0.69 -16.83 -27.38
N ALA A 92 -1.99 -16.64 -27.18
CA ALA A 92 -3.03 -17.39 -27.88
C ALA A 92 -2.92 -17.19 -29.40
N SER A 93 -3.43 -18.15 -30.19
CA SER A 93 -3.33 -18.22 -31.66
C SER A 93 -3.99 -17.05 -32.44
N THR A 94 -4.44 -16.00 -31.76
CA THR A 94 -5.16 -14.86 -32.35
C THR A 94 -4.34 -13.59 -32.43
N ALA A 95 -3.17 -13.53 -31.80
CA ALA A 95 -2.27 -12.39 -31.96
C ALA A 95 -1.71 -12.32 -33.37
N SER A 96 -1.32 -11.11 -33.77
CA SER A 96 -0.61 -10.91 -35.02
C SER A 96 0.58 -9.98 -34.83
N LEU A 97 1.69 -10.33 -35.47
CA LEU A 97 2.88 -9.50 -35.53
C LEU A 97 3.49 -9.66 -36.92
N PHE A 98 3.65 -8.53 -37.60
CA PHE A 98 4.29 -8.43 -38.90
C PHE A 98 5.41 -7.41 -38.78
N LEU A 99 6.58 -7.72 -39.33
CA LEU A 99 7.60 -6.69 -39.58
C LEU A 99 7.13 -5.82 -40.75
N LEU A 100 7.67 -4.61 -40.83
CA LEU A 100 7.34 -3.65 -41.88
C LEU A 100 8.59 -3.02 -42.47
N MET A 101 8.53 -2.70 -43.75
CA MET A 101 9.53 -1.91 -44.47
C MET A 101 8.85 -0.79 -45.26
N ASN A 102 9.49 0.36 -45.37
CA ASN A 102 9.14 1.39 -46.34
C ASN A 102 10.42 2.04 -46.88
N THR A 103 10.41 2.52 -48.13
CA THR A 103 11.54 3.24 -48.75
C THR A 103 11.05 4.56 -49.38
N GLY A 104 10.28 5.38 -48.63
CA GLY A 104 9.62 6.57 -49.20
C GLY A 104 8.59 7.33 -48.34
N THR A 105 7.57 7.90 -48.99
CA THR A 105 6.67 8.98 -48.51
C THR A 105 5.53 8.57 -47.59
N CYS A 106 5.70 7.55 -46.73
CA CYS A 106 4.64 7.05 -45.85
C CYS A 106 3.37 6.50 -46.51
N THR A 107 3.35 6.41 -47.84
CA THR A 107 2.19 5.91 -48.61
C THR A 107 2.27 4.40 -48.88
N ASP A 108 3.49 3.85 -48.97
CA ASP A 108 3.73 2.50 -49.48
C ASP A 108 4.50 1.67 -48.44
N ILE A 109 3.79 1.18 -47.43
CA ILE A 109 4.38 0.36 -46.37
C ILE A 109 4.25 -1.10 -46.78
N TYR A 110 5.40 -1.75 -47.02
CA TYR A 110 5.46 -3.17 -47.28
C TYR A 110 5.35 -3.95 -45.98
N LYS A 111 4.27 -4.74 -45.88
CA LYS A 111 4.00 -5.66 -44.79
C LYS A 111 4.40 -7.07 -45.18
N PHE A 112 5.25 -7.70 -44.38
CA PHE A 112 5.64 -9.10 -44.63
C PHE A 112 4.45 -10.03 -44.39
N SER A 113 4.38 -11.11 -45.17
CA SER A 113 3.27 -12.07 -45.08
C SER A 113 3.36 -13.00 -43.88
N THR A 114 4.55 -13.18 -43.31
CA THR A 114 4.77 -14.00 -42.11
C THR A 114 4.13 -13.36 -40.89
N ASN A 115 3.12 -14.01 -40.31
CA ASN A 115 2.68 -13.68 -38.97
C ASN A 115 3.62 -14.35 -37.96
N HIS A 116 4.36 -13.54 -37.20
CA HIS A 116 5.30 -14.00 -36.20
C HIS A 116 4.67 -14.32 -34.84
N ALA A 117 3.41 -13.92 -34.62
CA ALA A 117 2.80 -13.97 -33.30
C ALA A 117 2.50 -15.39 -32.78
N GLU A 118 2.41 -16.39 -33.67
CA GLU A 118 2.23 -17.81 -33.29
C GLU A 118 3.39 -18.38 -32.46
N LYS A 119 4.49 -17.64 -32.29
CA LYS A 119 5.72 -18.10 -31.65
C LYS A 119 6.18 -17.21 -30.49
N PHE A 120 5.32 -16.34 -29.96
CA PHE A 120 5.73 -15.52 -28.84
C PHE A 120 5.96 -16.35 -27.58
N THR A 121 7.07 -16.05 -26.92
CA THR A 121 7.41 -16.56 -25.59
C THR A 121 7.38 -15.39 -24.59
N GLN A 122 7.44 -15.70 -23.31
CA GLN A 122 7.60 -14.68 -22.25
C GLN A 122 9.02 -14.06 -22.20
N SER A 123 9.93 -14.51 -23.07
CA SER A 123 11.28 -13.96 -23.23
C SER A 123 11.43 -13.28 -24.59
N TYR A 124 12.26 -12.23 -24.66
CA TYR A 124 12.54 -11.54 -25.92
C TYR A 124 13.24 -12.46 -26.92
N GLN A 125 12.55 -12.76 -28.02
CA GLN A 125 13.08 -13.57 -29.12
C GLN A 125 13.27 -12.73 -30.38
N PRO A 126 14.31 -13.02 -31.20
CA PRO A 126 14.45 -12.40 -32.51
C PRO A 126 13.41 -12.94 -33.49
N TYR A 127 12.80 -12.02 -34.23
CA TYR A 127 12.01 -12.31 -35.42
C TYR A 127 12.65 -11.58 -36.59
N THR A 128 12.81 -12.28 -37.71
CA THR A 128 13.63 -11.80 -38.82
C THR A 128 12.96 -12.04 -40.14
N GLU A 129 13.02 -11.05 -41.01
CA GLU A 129 12.62 -11.15 -42.41
C GLU A 129 13.73 -10.63 -43.30
N THR A 130 13.99 -11.31 -44.42
CA THR A 130 15.12 -11.00 -45.31
C THR A 130 14.65 -10.87 -46.74
N MET A 131 15.04 -9.78 -47.41
CA MET A 131 14.72 -9.48 -48.80
C MET A 131 15.99 -9.30 -49.61
N TYR A 132 15.97 -9.82 -50.83
CA TYR A 132 17.06 -9.67 -51.79
C TYR A 132 16.73 -8.67 -52.91
N ILE A 133 15.45 -8.29 -53.03
CA ILE A 133 14.89 -7.34 -54.00
C ILE A 133 14.01 -6.38 -53.21
N ASN A 134 13.97 -5.09 -53.58
CA ASN A 134 13.09 -4.10 -53.00
C ASN A 134 11.63 -4.47 -53.34
N PRO A 135 10.80 -4.85 -52.36
CA PRO A 135 9.45 -5.33 -52.62
C PRO A 135 8.47 -4.22 -53.05
N LEU A 136 8.86 -2.95 -52.94
CA LEU A 136 8.05 -1.81 -53.37
C LEU A 136 8.25 -1.48 -54.86
N THR A 137 9.41 -1.82 -55.43
CA THR A 137 9.78 -1.48 -56.81
C THR A 137 10.03 -2.70 -57.70
N ASP A 138 10.10 -3.90 -57.12
CA ASP A 138 10.52 -5.15 -57.79
C ASP A 138 11.91 -5.06 -58.45
N LEU A 139 12.78 -4.16 -57.97
CA LEU A 139 14.16 -3.97 -58.42
C LEU A 139 15.16 -4.25 -57.28
N ASN A 140 16.43 -4.45 -57.61
CA ASN A 140 17.47 -4.56 -56.59
C ASN A 140 17.52 -3.27 -55.73
N PHE A 141 17.81 -3.43 -54.44
CA PHE A 141 17.98 -2.27 -53.56
C PHE A 141 19.09 -1.34 -54.05
N THR A 142 18.81 -0.05 -54.02
CA THR A 142 19.77 1.03 -54.27
C THR A 142 20.15 1.71 -52.96
N TRP A 143 21.27 2.44 -52.94
CA TRP A 143 21.66 3.24 -51.77
C TRP A 143 20.61 4.30 -51.40
N SER A 144 19.91 4.85 -52.40
CA SER A 144 18.79 5.76 -52.15
C SER A 144 17.62 5.08 -51.42
N ASP A 145 17.39 3.78 -51.66
CA ASP A 145 16.39 3.02 -50.91
C ASP A 145 16.82 2.83 -49.46
N ILE A 146 18.11 2.62 -49.21
CA ILE A 146 18.67 2.48 -47.85
C ILE A 146 18.62 3.81 -47.09
N ASP A 147 18.96 4.92 -47.75
CA ASP A 147 18.93 6.25 -47.14
C ASP A 147 17.52 6.73 -46.80
N SER A 148 16.51 6.19 -47.50
CA SER A 148 15.09 6.45 -47.24
C SER A 148 14.39 5.32 -46.48
N LEU A 149 15.16 4.32 -46.01
CA LEU A 149 14.63 3.14 -45.37
C LEU A 149 13.94 3.51 -44.05
N GLN A 150 12.73 3.01 -43.89
CA GLN A 150 12.07 2.88 -42.61
C GLN A 150 11.80 1.42 -42.30
N ILE A 151 11.94 1.08 -41.03
CA ILE A 151 11.63 -0.25 -40.50
C ILE A 151 10.61 -0.13 -39.38
N GLY A 152 9.82 -1.18 -39.16
CA GLY A 152 8.77 -1.12 -38.18
C GLY A 152 8.10 -2.44 -37.91
N MET A 153 6.96 -2.35 -37.24
CA MET A 153 6.09 -3.47 -36.94
C MET A 153 4.63 -3.06 -36.99
N GLU A 154 3.79 -4.01 -37.40
CA GLU A 154 2.35 -3.95 -37.20
C GLU A 154 1.99 -5.12 -36.30
N GLY A 155 1.19 -4.88 -35.28
CA GLY A 155 0.71 -5.98 -34.46
C GLY A 155 -0.61 -5.70 -33.79
N SER A 156 -1.26 -6.78 -33.41
CA SER A 156 -2.43 -6.80 -32.55
C SER A 156 -2.18 -7.78 -31.41
N SER A 157 -2.40 -7.32 -30.19
CA SER A 157 -2.46 -8.19 -29.02
C SER A 157 -3.50 -9.29 -29.28
N PRO A 158 -3.27 -10.54 -28.87
CA PRO A 158 -4.34 -11.52 -28.92
C PRO A 158 -5.50 -11.01 -28.05
N THR A 159 -6.72 -11.31 -28.46
CA THR A 159 -7.83 -11.36 -27.51
C THR A 159 -7.74 -12.71 -26.83
N ALA A 160 -7.01 -12.78 -25.72
CA ALA A 160 -7.04 -13.97 -24.88
C ALA A 160 -8.30 -13.88 -24.02
N LEU A 161 -9.42 -14.39 -24.55
CA LEU A 161 -10.38 -15.02 -23.66
C LEU A 161 -9.66 -16.22 -23.06
N ILE A 162 -9.70 -16.36 -21.74
CA ILE A 162 -9.69 -17.60 -20.96
C ILE A 162 -9.08 -17.26 -19.59
N TYR A 163 -9.92 -17.17 -18.56
CA TYR A 163 -10.13 -18.20 -17.54
C TYR A 163 -11.30 -17.69 -16.68
N THR A 164 -12.19 -18.58 -16.26
CA THR A 164 -13.09 -18.27 -15.15
C THR A 164 -12.21 -18.05 -13.92
N LYS A 165 -11.96 -16.80 -13.55
CA LYS A 165 -11.22 -16.48 -12.33
C LYS A 165 -12.18 -16.61 -11.15
N LEU A 166 -11.70 -17.22 -10.07
CA LEU A 166 -12.41 -17.34 -8.81
C LEU A 166 -11.93 -16.23 -7.89
N LEU A 167 -12.81 -15.28 -7.57
CA LEU A 167 -12.60 -14.32 -6.48
C LEU A 167 -13.41 -14.81 -5.28
N THR A 168 -12.78 -14.90 -4.10
CA THR A 168 -13.45 -15.25 -2.85
C THR A 168 -13.60 -14.00 -2.00
N LEU A 169 -14.83 -13.50 -1.85
CA LEU A 169 -15.15 -12.40 -0.96
C LEU A 169 -15.67 -12.92 0.37
N ARG A 170 -15.22 -12.28 1.45
CA ARG A 170 -15.61 -12.61 2.81
C ARG A 170 -16.42 -11.48 3.43
N PRO A 171 -17.24 -11.78 4.45
CA PRO A 171 -17.85 -10.76 5.30
C PRO A 171 -16.80 -9.76 5.81
N VAL A 172 -17.09 -8.47 5.78
CA VAL A 172 -16.24 -7.44 6.43
C VAL A 172 -16.51 -7.47 7.93
N ASP A 173 -15.45 -7.59 8.72
CA ASP A 173 -15.52 -7.47 10.18
C ASP A 173 -16.07 -6.08 10.57
N GLY A 174 -17.07 -6.07 11.47
CA GLY A 174 -17.60 -4.83 12.05
C GLY A 174 -18.97 -4.37 11.54
N VAL A 175 -19.59 -5.04 10.56
CA VAL A 175 -20.97 -4.73 10.18
C VAL A 175 -21.94 -5.60 11.01
N SER A 176 -22.58 -4.99 12.01
CA SER A 176 -23.60 -5.65 12.84
C SER A 176 -24.71 -6.23 11.97
N SER A 177 -24.95 -7.54 12.07
CA SER A 177 -26.10 -8.17 11.41
C SER A 177 -27.41 -7.58 11.97
N GLN A 178 -28.12 -6.78 11.17
CA GLN A 178 -29.46 -6.30 11.55
C GLN A 178 -30.46 -7.46 11.54
N PHE A 179 -31.06 -7.70 12.69
CA PHE A 179 -32.03 -8.77 12.92
C PHE A 179 -33.45 -8.21 12.70
N LEU A 180 -33.97 -8.31 11.47
CA LEU A 180 -35.33 -7.84 11.15
C LEU A 180 -36.37 -8.87 11.64
N LEU A 181 -36.95 -8.63 12.82
CA LEU A 181 -38.20 -9.29 13.22
C LEU A 181 -39.40 -8.59 12.55
N PRO A 182 -40.42 -9.33 12.09
CA PRO A 182 -41.63 -8.72 11.53
C PRO A 182 -42.37 -7.91 12.60
N SER A 183 -42.34 -6.59 12.44
CA SER A 183 -43.22 -5.55 13.00
C SER A 183 -43.88 -5.87 14.35
N THR A 184 -43.10 -5.97 15.42
CA THR A 184 -43.41 -5.54 16.81
C THR A 184 -42.41 -6.17 17.79
N GLY A 185 -41.38 -5.40 18.16
CA GLY A 185 -40.65 -5.57 19.43
C GLY A 185 -39.34 -6.35 19.41
N GLY A 186 -38.26 -5.66 19.82
CA GLY A 186 -37.04 -6.20 20.42
C GLY A 186 -35.91 -6.54 19.46
N GLU A 187 -34.91 -5.66 19.33
CA GLU A 187 -33.59 -6.02 18.83
C GLU A 187 -32.76 -6.63 19.97
N TYR A 188 -32.39 -7.90 19.85
CA TYR A 188 -31.28 -8.47 20.61
C TYR A 188 -30.06 -8.46 19.69
N MET A 189 -29.12 -7.53 19.93
CA MET A 189 -27.82 -7.58 19.28
C MET A 189 -26.99 -8.72 19.89
N TYR A 190 -26.93 -9.86 19.21
CA TYR A 190 -25.82 -10.79 19.40
C TYR A 190 -24.68 -10.32 18.50
N GLN A 191 -23.57 -9.84 19.09
CA GLN A 191 -22.33 -9.63 18.35
C GLN A 191 -21.81 -11.00 17.87
N ASN A 192 -22.03 -11.31 16.59
CA ASN A 192 -21.37 -12.42 15.90
C ASN A 192 -20.06 -11.90 15.31
N THR A 193 -19.03 -11.79 16.13
CA THR A 193 -17.72 -11.24 15.73
C THR A 193 -16.78 -12.29 15.13
N LEU A 194 -17.21 -13.54 14.90
CA LEU A 194 -16.28 -14.67 14.68
C LEU A 194 -16.66 -15.59 13.50
N VAL A 195 -17.13 -15.05 12.37
CA VAL A 195 -17.40 -15.82 11.15
C VAL A 195 -16.39 -15.48 10.05
N ASP A 196 -15.09 -15.45 10.37
CA ASP A 196 -14.02 -15.19 9.35
C ASP A 196 -12.69 -15.95 9.57
N GLU A 197 -12.67 -17.07 10.32
CA GLU A 197 -11.38 -17.75 10.53
C GLU A 197 -10.88 -18.50 9.26
N VAL A 198 -9.57 -18.37 8.99
CA VAL A 198 -8.90 -18.87 7.78
C VAL A 198 -8.72 -20.39 7.81
N ASN A 199 -9.03 -21.02 6.66
CA ASN A 199 -8.95 -22.45 6.34
C ASN A 199 -7.78 -23.23 7.04
N PRO A 200 -8.06 -24.31 7.81
CA PRO A 200 -9.35 -24.96 8.00
C PRO A 200 -10.29 -24.20 8.97
N PRO A 201 -11.62 -24.30 8.78
CA PRO A 201 -12.58 -23.62 9.64
C PRO A 201 -12.44 -24.08 11.08
N ASN A 202 -12.34 -23.15 12.03
CA ASN A 202 -12.36 -23.49 13.43
C ASN A 202 -13.77 -23.88 13.86
N THR A 203 -13.94 -25.13 14.29
CA THR A 203 -15.25 -25.68 14.67
C THR A 203 -15.71 -25.25 16.06
N SER A 204 -14.89 -24.49 16.82
CA SER A 204 -15.31 -23.89 18.09
C SER A 204 -16.18 -22.65 17.93
N ASP A 205 -16.11 -22.00 16.77
CA ASP A 205 -16.67 -20.67 16.54
C ASP A 205 -17.81 -20.78 15.53
N TYR A 206 -19.05 -20.69 16.01
CA TYR A 206 -20.23 -20.86 15.16
C TYR A 206 -21.45 -20.11 15.67
N ILE A 207 -22.30 -19.69 14.72
CA ILE A 207 -23.63 -19.18 15.02
C ILE A 207 -24.53 -20.37 15.34
N TYR A 208 -25.30 -20.28 16.44
CA TYR A 208 -26.23 -21.32 16.85
C TYR A 208 -27.61 -20.79 17.23
N SER A 209 -28.61 -21.66 17.08
CA SER A 209 -30.01 -21.40 17.42
C SER A 209 -30.37 -21.89 18.82
N ASP A 210 -29.80 -21.36 19.92
CA ASP A 210 -30.41 -21.57 21.26
C ASP A 210 -31.40 -20.46 21.61
N GLY A 211 -32.42 -20.86 22.37
CA GLY A 211 -33.40 -20.01 23.05
C GLY A 211 -33.41 -20.25 24.56
N LEU A 212 -32.32 -19.93 25.26
CA LEU A 212 -32.21 -20.08 26.72
C LEU A 212 -32.11 -18.70 27.40
N MET A 213 -33.17 -18.29 28.09
CA MET A 213 -33.09 -17.28 29.15
C MET A 213 -32.64 -17.97 30.45
N GLN A 214 -31.53 -17.54 31.04
CA GLN A 214 -31.24 -17.75 32.47
C GLN A 214 -30.87 -16.40 33.12
N THR A 215 -31.49 -16.15 34.27
CA THR A 215 -31.33 -15.00 35.17
C THR A 215 -29.95 -14.97 35.82
N TYR A 216 -29.21 -13.87 35.70
CA TYR A 216 -28.02 -13.56 36.51
C TYR A 216 -28.35 -12.49 37.56
N GLN A 217 -27.91 -12.72 38.80
CA GLN A 217 -28.01 -11.83 39.97
C GLN A 217 -26.85 -10.83 40.04
N ASP A 218 -27.14 -9.69 40.66
CA ASP A 218 -26.40 -8.44 40.84
C ASP A 218 -24.87 -8.54 41.12
N ILE A 219 -24.09 -7.90 40.25
CA ILE A 219 -22.72 -7.42 40.55
C ILE A 219 -22.80 -5.88 40.59
N ALA A 220 -22.63 -5.29 41.77
CA ALA A 220 -22.52 -3.84 41.93
C ALA A 220 -21.08 -3.40 41.59
N ILE A 221 -20.91 -2.64 40.50
CA ILE A 221 -19.64 -2.04 40.10
C ILE A 221 -19.65 -0.60 40.62
N ALA A 222 -18.77 -0.28 41.56
CA ALA A 222 -18.49 1.09 41.95
C ALA A 222 -17.38 1.64 41.05
N SER A 223 -17.74 2.41 40.03
CA SER A 223 -16.82 3.32 39.33
C SER A 223 -17.43 4.72 39.38
N ARG A 224 -16.87 5.58 40.24
CA ARG A 224 -17.12 7.03 40.21
C ARG A 224 -15.97 7.69 39.44
N SER A 225 -16.34 8.64 38.59
CA SER A 225 -15.61 9.35 37.52
C SER A 225 -14.07 9.20 37.47
N CYS A 226 -13.54 8.67 36.36
CA CYS A 226 -12.21 9.01 35.87
C CYS A 226 -12.34 9.84 34.58
N CYS A 227 -12.03 11.13 34.64
CA CYS A 227 -11.97 12.00 33.47
C CYS A 227 -10.51 12.09 33.01
N THR A 228 -10.20 11.61 31.81
CA THR A 228 -8.97 11.98 31.09
C THR A 228 -9.33 13.00 30.02
N SER A 229 -9.41 14.28 30.39
CA SER A 229 -9.50 15.39 29.42
C SER A 229 -8.10 15.71 28.91
N GLY A 230 -7.66 14.93 27.92
CA GLY A 230 -6.43 15.19 27.19
C GLY A 230 -6.38 14.32 25.95
N THR A 231 -6.27 14.92 24.77
CA THR A 231 -5.99 14.21 23.53
C THR A 231 -4.61 13.54 23.62
N VAL A 232 -4.56 12.32 24.14
CA VAL A 232 -3.38 11.46 24.08
C VAL A 232 -3.48 10.61 22.81
N PRO A 233 -2.53 10.70 21.87
CA PRO A 233 -2.55 9.85 20.68
C PRO A 233 -2.16 8.42 21.08
N GLY A 234 -3.14 7.49 21.05
CA GLY A 234 -2.89 6.11 20.61
C GLY A 234 -2.45 5.07 21.64
N TRP A 235 -2.91 5.09 22.89
CA TRP A 235 -2.64 4.00 23.85
C TRP A 235 -3.92 3.53 24.55
N GLY A 236 -4.05 2.22 24.76
CA GLY A 236 -5.30 1.56 25.18
C GLY A 236 -5.87 2.11 26.48
N ALA A 237 -7.15 2.50 26.47
CA ALA A 237 -7.85 2.93 27.67
C ALA A 237 -8.02 1.73 28.62
N TYR A 238 -7.55 1.86 29.86
CA TYR A 238 -7.82 0.90 30.93
C TYR A 238 -8.95 1.43 31.81
N VAL A 239 -9.89 0.57 32.21
CA VAL A 239 -10.90 0.88 33.22
C VAL A 239 -10.42 0.33 34.55
N TYR A 240 -10.32 1.19 35.57
CA TYR A 240 -9.95 0.77 36.92
C TYR A 240 -11.21 0.68 37.79
N VAL A 241 -11.41 -0.46 38.44
CA VAL A 241 -12.49 -0.66 39.42
C VAL A 241 -11.86 -0.82 40.78
N VAL A 242 -12.24 0.03 41.73
CA VAL A 242 -11.73 -0.02 43.11
C VAL A 242 -12.81 -0.57 44.02
N SER A 243 -12.55 -1.74 44.60
CA SER A 243 -13.29 -2.24 45.75
C SER A 243 -12.66 -1.71 47.03
N SER A 244 -13.37 -1.77 48.16
CA SER A 244 -12.89 -1.34 49.49
C SER A 244 -11.52 -1.92 49.90
N THR A 245 -11.03 -2.96 49.22
CA THR A 245 -9.76 -3.63 49.52
C THR A 245 -8.86 -3.86 48.31
N THR A 246 -9.28 -3.53 47.08
CA THR A 246 -8.59 -3.99 45.86
C THR A 246 -8.78 -3.05 44.68
N ILE A 247 -7.73 -2.81 43.91
CA ILE A 247 -7.81 -2.14 42.59
C ILE A 247 -7.73 -3.23 41.50
N TYR A 248 -8.70 -3.22 40.58
CA TYR A 248 -8.74 -4.06 39.38
C TYR A 248 -8.48 -3.21 38.13
N ALA A 249 -7.58 -3.66 37.24
CA ALA A 249 -7.36 -3.05 35.93
C ALA A 249 -7.95 -3.92 34.81
N TYR A 250 -8.78 -3.33 33.94
CA TYR A 250 -9.38 -3.96 32.77
C TYR A 250 -8.90 -3.29 31.48
N ASP A 251 -8.45 -4.09 30.52
CA ASP A 251 -8.10 -3.63 29.16
C ASP A 251 -9.37 -3.57 28.30
N ASN A 252 -9.64 -2.42 27.69
CA ASN A 252 -10.86 -2.20 26.92
C ASN A 252 -10.85 -2.84 25.52
N ASN A 253 -9.70 -3.35 25.04
CA ASN A 253 -9.52 -3.72 23.63
C ASN A 253 -9.30 -5.22 23.34
N THR A 254 -9.11 -6.10 24.33
CA THR A 254 -8.58 -7.45 24.04
C THR A 254 -9.25 -8.65 24.72
N LEU A 255 -10.19 -8.48 25.65
CA LEU A 255 -10.78 -9.62 26.38
C LEU A 255 -12.31 -9.53 26.53
N PRO A 256 -13.02 -10.67 26.58
CA PRO A 256 -14.42 -10.70 27.00
C PRO A 256 -14.55 -10.14 28.43
N MET A 257 -15.56 -9.32 28.70
CA MET A 257 -15.85 -8.81 30.06
C MET A 257 -15.85 -9.97 31.07
N GLY A 258 -14.86 -9.98 31.99
CA GLY A 258 -14.77 -11.00 33.04
C GLY A 258 -13.37 -11.39 33.53
N GLN A 259 -12.27 -10.95 32.89
CA GLN A 259 -10.90 -11.23 33.34
C GLN A 259 -10.12 -9.93 33.60
N SER A 260 -9.75 -9.69 34.87
CA SER A 260 -8.84 -8.60 35.26
C SER A 260 -7.40 -8.97 34.92
N ARG A 261 -6.62 -8.02 34.37
CA ARG A 261 -5.19 -8.28 34.03
C ARG A 261 -4.24 -8.16 35.22
N GLY A 262 -4.65 -7.45 36.27
CA GLY A 262 -3.90 -7.37 37.52
C GLY A 262 -4.81 -7.03 38.70
N GLU A 263 -4.42 -7.53 39.86
CA GLU A 263 -5.09 -7.32 41.15
C GLU A 263 -4.04 -6.85 42.17
N VAL A 264 -4.27 -5.70 42.80
CA VAL A 264 -3.45 -5.25 43.93
C VAL A 264 -4.34 -5.07 45.14
N SER A 265 -4.08 -5.87 46.17
CA SER A 265 -4.67 -5.66 47.49
C SER A 265 -4.11 -4.38 48.11
N LEU A 266 -5.03 -3.50 48.50
CA LEU A 266 -4.78 -2.33 49.31
C LEU A 266 -4.24 -2.80 50.67
N THR A 267 -2.94 -2.62 50.93
CA THR A 267 -2.35 -3.01 52.23
C THR A 267 -2.75 -2.00 53.31
N GLY A 268 -3.20 -2.52 54.46
CA GLY A 268 -3.69 -1.74 55.62
C GLY A 268 -5.07 -2.21 56.10
N SER A 269 -5.26 -2.37 57.40
CA SER A 269 -6.53 -2.81 58.01
C SER A 269 -7.66 -1.82 57.72
N VAL A 270 -8.54 -2.12 56.78
CA VAL A 270 -9.72 -1.31 56.46
C VAL A 270 -10.79 -1.56 57.53
N ALA A 271 -11.17 -0.52 58.26
CA ALA A 271 -12.35 -0.55 59.11
C ALA A 271 -13.59 -0.69 58.22
N THR A 272 -14.45 -1.62 58.59
CA THR A 272 -15.61 -2.09 57.84
C THR A 272 -16.61 -0.99 57.50
N SER A 273 -17.15 -1.09 56.28
CA SER A 273 -18.32 -0.42 55.68
C SER A 273 -18.21 1.06 55.31
N SER A 274 -18.21 1.31 53.99
CA SER A 274 -18.52 2.56 53.25
C SER A 274 -17.43 3.61 53.04
N SER A 275 -16.15 3.24 52.93
CA SER A 275 -15.11 4.21 52.55
C SER A 275 -15.26 4.62 51.08
N LEU A 276 -15.70 5.86 50.88
CA LEU A 276 -15.63 6.55 49.59
C LEU A 276 -14.16 6.59 49.14
N MET A 277 -13.90 6.20 47.91
CA MET A 277 -12.58 6.31 47.29
C MET A 277 -12.76 6.98 45.94
N ASP A 278 -11.91 7.97 45.69
CA ASP A 278 -11.81 8.63 44.40
C ASP A 278 -10.45 8.29 43.77
N VAL A 279 -10.40 8.24 42.44
CA VAL A 279 -9.25 7.74 41.68
C VAL A 279 -8.94 8.67 40.52
N TYR A 280 -7.71 9.15 40.48
CA TYR A 280 -7.17 9.91 39.35
C TYR A 280 -6.07 9.10 38.66
N SER A 281 -6.03 9.10 37.33
CA SER A 281 -5.02 8.37 36.55
C SER A 281 -4.47 9.22 35.42
N THR A 282 -3.15 9.17 35.26
CA THR A 282 -2.39 9.94 34.26
C THR A 282 -1.87 9.07 33.12
N GLY A 283 -2.25 7.79 33.11
CA GLY A 283 -1.70 6.77 32.22
C GLY A 283 -0.46 6.07 32.78
N THR A 284 0.42 6.82 33.48
CA THR A 284 1.61 6.27 34.16
C THR A 284 1.32 5.95 35.63
N TYR A 285 0.61 6.83 36.32
CA TYR A 285 0.33 6.70 37.74
C TYR A 285 -1.17 6.64 38.03
N ILE A 286 -1.52 5.97 39.13
CA ILE A 286 -2.87 5.90 39.69
C ILE A 286 -2.80 6.49 41.09
N PHE A 287 -3.60 7.50 41.35
CA PHE A 287 -3.71 8.14 42.65
C PHE A 287 -5.04 7.81 43.29
N VAL A 288 -5.03 7.44 44.56
CA VAL A 288 -6.23 7.01 45.30
C VAL A 288 -6.40 7.87 46.54
N ALA A 289 -7.53 8.56 46.64
CA ALA A 289 -7.97 9.20 47.87
C ALA A 289 -8.63 8.16 48.78
N ARG A 290 -8.28 8.15 50.06
CA ARG A 290 -8.85 7.26 51.05
C ARG A 290 -9.63 8.01 52.12
N ASP A 291 -10.89 7.62 52.28
CA ASP A 291 -11.67 7.90 53.48
C ASP A 291 -11.20 7.00 54.63
N SER A 292 -10.05 7.33 55.24
CA SER A 292 -9.51 6.58 56.37
C SER A 292 -8.93 7.48 57.45
N ASN A 293 -9.42 7.34 58.68
CA ASN A 293 -8.89 8.05 59.86
C ASN A 293 -7.50 7.51 60.29
N SER A 294 -7.12 6.29 59.85
CA SER A 294 -5.99 5.56 60.41
C SER A 294 -4.87 5.20 59.42
N GLY A 295 -4.77 5.88 58.28
CA GLY A 295 -3.77 5.56 57.24
C GLY A 295 -3.41 6.75 56.36
N ASP A 296 -2.68 6.48 55.27
CA ASP A 296 -2.39 7.47 54.25
C ASP A 296 -3.68 7.91 53.55
N ASN A 297 -3.89 9.22 53.46
CA ASN A 297 -5.08 9.84 52.87
C ASN A 297 -5.00 9.86 51.34
N ILE A 298 -3.78 9.93 50.81
CA ILE A 298 -3.48 9.82 49.38
C ILE A 298 -2.43 8.73 49.16
N GLN A 299 -2.63 7.92 48.12
CA GLN A 299 -1.70 6.86 47.71
C GLN A 299 -1.40 6.95 46.24
N CYS A 300 -0.14 6.71 45.85
CA CYS A 300 0.30 6.63 44.47
C CYS A 300 0.71 5.21 44.09
N TYR A 301 0.29 4.79 42.91
CA TYR A 301 0.66 3.53 42.29
C TYR A 301 1.20 3.79 40.88
N THR A 302 2.15 2.98 40.42
CA THR A 302 2.58 2.94 39.01
C THR A 302 1.79 1.87 38.26
N HIS A 303 1.37 2.17 37.03
CA HIS A 303 0.79 1.23 36.08
C HIS A 303 1.78 0.93 34.96
N ASP A 304 2.02 -0.35 34.65
CA ASP A 304 3.03 -0.76 33.68
C ASP A 304 2.55 -0.79 32.21
N GLY A 305 1.31 -0.35 31.94
CA GLY A 305 0.71 -0.41 30.61
C GLY A 305 0.31 -1.82 30.16
N MET A 306 0.51 -2.84 30.99
CA MET A 306 0.12 -4.24 30.74
C MET A 306 -0.89 -4.77 31.77
N GLY A 307 -1.33 -3.93 32.70
CA GLY A 307 -2.26 -4.27 33.78
C GLY A 307 -1.59 -4.54 35.13
N GLY A 308 -0.26 -4.48 35.22
CA GLY A 308 0.46 -4.51 36.48
C GLY A 308 0.36 -3.17 37.21
N ILE A 309 -0.01 -3.21 38.49
CA ILE A 309 -0.07 -2.05 39.38
C ILE A 309 0.96 -2.26 40.50
N THR A 310 1.77 -1.25 40.80
CA THR A 310 2.78 -1.30 41.89
C THR A 310 2.59 -0.11 42.82
N TYR A 311 2.52 -0.36 44.13
CA TYR A 311 2.44 0.71 45.13
C TYR A 311 3.78 1.47 45.21
N ASN A 312 3.74 2.80 45.09
CA ASN A 312 4.92 3.65 45.21
C ASN A 312 5.07 4.17 46.64
N ASN A 313 4.19 5.08 47.06
CA ASN A 313 4.14 5.65 48.39
C ASN A 313 2.73 6.21 48.71
N GLY A 314 2.55 6.67 49.94
CA GLY A 314 1.35 7.34 50.41
C GLY A 314 1.71 8.44 51.41
N ILE A 315 0.84 9.44 51.52
CA ILE A 315 0.99 10.55 52.46
C ILE A 315 -0.25 10.63 53.34
N ARG A 316 -0.02 10.80 54.64
CA ARG A 316 -1.04 11.12 55.63
C ARG A 316 -1.14 12.63 55.81
N THR A 317 -2.35 13.17 55.69
CA THR A 317 -2.62 14.58 55.98
C THR A 317 -2.66 14.76 57.49
N GLY A 318 -1.59 15.32 58.06
CA GLY A 318 -1.48 16.01 59.37
C GLY A 318 -2.06 15.37 60.64
N VAL A 319 -3.34 15.01 60.68
CA VAL A 319 -4.09 14.61 61.88
C VAL A 319 -4.89 13.32 61.64
N SER A 320 -5.24 12.64 62.73
CA SER A 320 -5.85 11.30 62.67
C SER A 320 -7.32 11.24 62.27
N ASP A 321 -7.93 12.35 61.90
CA ASP A 321 -9.35 12.40 61.54
C ASP A 321 -9.61 13.02 60.16
N ASP A 322 -8.55 13.35 59.42
CA ASP A 322 -8.66 13.81 58.04
C ASP A 322 -8.96 12.62 57.12
N ARG A 323 -9.76 12.87 56.08
CA ARG A 323 -10.24 11.90 55.09
C ARG A 323 -10.09 12.51 53.69
N GLY A 324 -9.54 11.75 52.75
CA GLY A 324 -9.50 12.15 51.34
C GLY A 324 -10.86 11.89 50.70
N TRP A 325 -11.52 12.93 50.20
CA TRP A 325 -12.89 12.83 49.68
C TRP A 325 -12.99 12.92 48.14
N GLY A 326 -12.05 13.63 47.51
CA GLY A 326 -11.95 13.76 46.06
C GLY A 326 -10.52 14.03 45.64
N ILE A 327 -10.11 13.56 44.46
CA ILE A 327 -8.74 13.69 43.95
C ILE A 327 -8.72 14.02 42.47
N HIS A 328 -7.80 14.89 42.09
CA HIS A 328 -7.58 15.26 40.70
C HIS A 328 -6.14 15.76 40.51
N GLY A 329 -5.71 16.02 39.28
CA GLY A 329 -4.37 16.53 39.03
C GLY A 329 -4.16 17.18 37.67
N ASP A 330 -3.04 17.87 37.55
CA ASP A 330 -2.44 18.36 36.30
C ASP A 330 -1.37 17.34 35.85
N GLY A 331 -1.86 16.27 35.24
CA GLY A 331 -1.03 15.17 34.77
C GLY A 331 -0.14 14.57 35.86
N ASP A 332 1.13 14.31 35.51
CA ASP A 332 2.11 13.62 36.36
C ASP A 332 2.83 14.54 37.37
N LYS A 333 2.42 15.81 37.55
CA LYS A 333 3.18 16.77 38.36
C LYS A 333 2.48 17.24 39.62
N HIS A 334 1.24 17.69 39.51
CA HIS A 334 0.49 18.26 40.64
C HIS A 334 -0.77 17.45 40.87
N ILE A 335 -0.97 16.99 42.10
CA ILE A 335 -2.16 16.28 42.54
C ILE A 335 -2.81 17.08 43.64
N PHE A 336 -4.11 17.25 43.55
CA PHE A 336 -4.93 17.97 44.51
C PHE A 336 -5.92 17.02 45.15
N MET A 337 -6.10 17.15 46.46
CA MET A 337 -7.05 16.33 47.21
C MET A 337 -7.90 17.20 48.13
N ALA A 338 -9.21 17.02 48.05
CA ALA A 338 -10.15 17.55 49.03
C ALA A 338 -10.02 16.76 50.35
N ILE A 339 -9.73 17.47 51.44
CA ILE A 339 -9.55 16.91 52.77
C ILE A 339 -10.79 17.26 53.60
N TYR A 340 -11.52 16.23 54.05
CA TYR A 340 -12.64 16.36 54.96
C TYR A 340 -12.23 15.89 56.36
N GLY A 341 -12.40 16.72 57.38
CA GLY A 341 -12.02 16.35 58.75
C GLY A 341 -11.75 17.54 59.65
N VAL A 342 -10.65 17.47 60.40
CA VAL A 342 -10.27 18.53 61.35
C VAL A 342 -9.59 19.67 60.60
N ASN A 343 -8.85 19.35 59.55
CA ASN A 343 -8.22 20.30 58.65
C ASN A 343 -9.02 20.35 57.34
N ASP A 344 -10.31 20.68 57.42
CA ASP A 344 -11.15 20.90 56.23
C ASP A 344 -10.43 21.87 55.29
N GLY A 345 -9.94 21.34 54.17
CA GLY A 345 -9.08 22.06 53.25
C GLY A 345 -8.73 21.33 51.96
N ILE A 346 -7.82 21.94 51.21
CA ILE A 346 -7.28 21.37 49.99
C ILE A 346 -5.79 21.08 50.20
N GLY A 347 -5.40 19.83 49.94
CA GLY A 347 -4.00 19.43 49.91
C GLY A 347 -3.49 19.46 48.48
N SER A 348 -2.33 20.08 48.27
CA SER A 348 -1.56 20.01 47.03
C SER A 348 -0.34 19.12 47.21
N TYR A 349 -0.05 18.28 46.23
CA TYR A 349 1.03 17.30 46.25
C TYR A 349 1.81 17.34 44.95
N LEU A 350 3.13 17.34 45.04
CA LEU A 350 4.03 17.15 43.91
C LEU A 350 4.29 15.66 43.69
N VAL A 351 4.33 15.25 42.44
CA VAL A 351 4.71 13.90 42.01
C VAL A 351 6.06 13.99 41.30
N ASP A 352 7.07 13.29 41.81
CA ASP A 352 8.36 13.20 41.12
C ASP A 352 8.34 12.18 39.97
N GLY A 353 9.39 12.15 39.16
CA GLY A 353 9.50 11.20 38.04
C GLY A 353 9.58 9.71 38.43
N ALA A 354 9.61 9.39 39.73
CA ALA A 354 9.49 8.03 40.25
C ALA A 354 8.08 7.73 40.81
N GLY A 355 7.15 8.68 40.72
CA GLY A 355 5.81 8.57 41.28
C GLY A 355 5.78 8.67 42.80
N LEU A 356 6.77 9.35 43.42
CA LEU A 356 6.75 9.64 44.84
C LEU A 356 6.01 10.96 45.08
N LEU A 357 4.95 10.89 45.87
CA LEU A 357 4.23 12.06 46.36
C LEU A 357 5.08 12.81 47.40
N THR A 358 5.07 14.14 47.34
CA THR A 358 5.51 15.06 48.39
C THR A 358 4.43 16.13 48.60
N GLN A 359 4.03 16.38 49.85
CA GLN A 359 3.05 17.42 50.16
C GLN A 359 3.68 18.80 49.89
N ALA A 360 3.04 19.56 49.00
CA ALA A 360 3.47 20.87 48.55
C ALA A 360 2.92 21.96 49.46
N ASP A 361 1.61 21.89 49.67
CA ASP A 361 0.85 22.88 50.43
C ASP A 361 -0.42 22.26 51.01
N THR A 362 -0.90 22.86 52.08
CA THR A 362 -2.23 22.61 52.66
C THR A 362 -2.81 23.93 53.04
N ASP A 363 -3.86 24.33 52.33
CA ASP A 363 -4.68 25.44 52.79
C ASP A 363 -5.77 24.90 53.71
N GLU A 364 -5.95 25.55 54.86
CA GLU A 364 -6.95 25.21 55.89
C GLU A 364 -8.04 26.29 55.93
N PRO A 365 -8.96 26.33 54.96
CA PRO A 365 -10.07 27.29 54.95
C PRO A 365 -11.07 27.10 56.10
N GLY A 366 -10.97 26.05 56.91
CA GLY A 366 -11.75 25.92 58.16
C GLY A 366 -13.26 25.77 57.94
N HIS A 367 -13.68 25.33 56.75
CA HIS A 367 -15.08 25.26 56.35
C HIS A 367 -15.40 23.94 55.62
N GLY A 368 -16.40 23.22 56.15
CA GLY A 368 -16.83 21.88 55.74
C GLY A 368 -16.83 21.65 54.24
N ILE A 369 -15.87 20.87 53.77
CA ILE A 369 -15.70 20.55 52.36
C ILE A 369 -16.69 19.48 51.97
N THR A 370 -17.38 19.69 50.85
CA THR A 370 -18.41 18.77 50.39
C THR A 370 -17.89 17.89 49.25
N TYR A 371 -17.15 18.49 48.30
CA TYR A 371 -16.62 17.76 47.15
C TYR A 371 -15.54 18.53 46.38
N PHE A 372 -14.81 17.83 45.52
CA PHE A 372 -13.77 18.42 44.65
C PHE A 372 -14.35 18.83 43.29
N VAL A 373 -13.88 19.94 42.71
CA VAL A 373 -14.14 20.30 41.31
C VAL A 373 -12.81 20.50 40.60
N HIS A 374 -12.46 19.48 39.81
CA HIS A 374 -11.84 19.53 38.48
C HIS A 374 -10.77 20.60 38.16
N TRP A 375 -9.75 20.22 37.39
CA TRP A 375 -8.69 21.12 36.94
C TRP A 375 -8.97 21.68 35.53
N PHE A 376 -8.62 22.95 35.30
CA PHE A 376 -8.56 23.57 33.97
C PHE A 376 -7.59 24.79 34.01
N ASP A 377 -6.69 24.92 33.02
CA ASP A 377 -5.82 26.10 32.78
C ASP A 377 -5.14 26.76 34.01
N ASP A 378 -4.50 25.95 34.88
CA ASP A 378 -3.80 26.37 36.12
C ASP A 378 -4.69 26.76 37.31
N HIS A 379 -6.00 26.48 37.22
CA HIS A 379 -6.97 26.70 38.29
C HIS A 379 -7.47 25.40 38.93
N VAL A 380 -7.84 25.50 40.21
CA VAL A 380 -8.46 24.42 40.97
C VAL A 380 -9.70 24.95 41.69
N TYR A 381 -10.84 24.27 41.54
CA TYR A 381 -12.08 24.69 42.17
C TYR A 381 -12.45 23.76 43.32
N LEU A 382 -12.78 24.33 44.47
CA LEU A 382 -13.15 23.58 45.66
C LEU A 382 -14.61 23.87 46.03
N LEU A 383 -15.43 22.81 46.14
CA LEU A 383 -16.80 22.95 46.63
C LEU A 383 -16.84 22.80 48.14
N GLN A 384 -16.98 23.93 48.80
CA GLN A 384 -17.26 23.99 50.23
C GLN A 384 -18.78 24.00 50.44
N THR A 385 -19.25 23.51 51.58
CA THR A 385 -20.67 23.58 51.91
C THR A 385 -21.09 25.05 51.93
N GLY A 386 -21.76 25.50 50.87
CA GLY A 386 -22.22 26.87 50.72
C GLY A 386 -21.35 27.79 49.85
N ASN A 387 -20.19 27.35 49.34
CA ASN A 387 -19.31 28.19 48.51
C ASN A 387 -18.59 27.39 47.40
N ILE A 388 -18.18 28.09 46.35
CA ILE A 388 -17.18 27.63 45.37
C ILE A 388 -15.95 28.49 45.55
N VAL A 389 -14.81 27.85 45.83
CA VAL A 389 -13.54 28.55 46.03
C VAL A 389 -12.62 28.26 44.85
N LEU A 390 -12.10 29.33 44.23
CA LEU A 390 -11.14 29.27 43.13
C LEU A 390 -9.73 29.43 43.69
N TYR A 391 -8.86 28.47 43.41
CA TYR A 391 -7.44 28.53 43.70
C TYR A 391 -6.64 28.60 42.41
N THR A 392 -5.54 29.36 42.43
CA THR A 392 -4.42 29.17 41.50
C THR A 392 -3.29 28.46 42.22
N TYR A 393 -2.40 27.79 41.49
CA TYR A 393 -1.18 27.23 42.06
C TYR A 393 0.07 27.69 41.33
N ASP A 394 1.19 27.79 42.04
CA ASP A 394 2.50 28.04 41.42
C ASP A 394 3.21 26.74 41.02
N ALA A 395 4.39 26.87 40.41
CA ALA A 395 5.18 25.73 39.95
C ALA A 395 5.65 24.80 41.08
N ASP A 396 5.65 25.27 42.33
CA ASP A 396 5.97 24.47 43.51
C ASP A 396 4.71 23.86 44.14
N GLY A 397 3.53 24.10 43.55
CA GLY A 397 2.24 23.57 43.99
C GLY A 397 1.63 24.35 45.17
N VAL A 398 2.13 25.55 45.47
CA VAL A 398 1.57 26.41 46.52
C VAL A 398 0.26 27.00 46.06
N LEU A 399 -0.79 26.84 46.85
CA LEU A 399 -2.14 27.28 46.54
C LEU A 399 -2.33 28.75 46.92
N THR A 400 -3.13 29.48 46.13
CA THR A 400 -3.55 30.84 46.45
C THR A 400 -5.02 31.01 46.10
N GLU A 401 -5.86 31.20 47.12
CA GLU A 401 -7.28 31.54 46.95
C GLU A 401 -7.41 32.85 46.17
N GLN A 402 -8.10 32.79 45.02
CA GLN A 402 -8.40 33.94 44.17
C GLN A 402 -9.80 34.49 44.44
N ASP A 403 -10.77 33.60 44.59
CA ASP A 403 -12.18 33.96 44.72
C ASP A 403 -12.96 32.93 45.55
N ASN A 404 -14.04 33.36 46.17
CA ASN A 404 -14.86 32.58 47.09
C ASN A 404 -16.30 33.05 47.03
N GLU A 405 -17.05 32.45 46.11
CA GLU A 405 -18.41 32.85 45.81
C GLU A 405 -19.42 31.94 46.50
N ALA A 406 -20.46 32.55 47.05
CA ALA A 406 -21.51 31.83 47.75
C ALA A 406 -22.37 31.02 46.76
N SER A 407 -22.53 29.73 47.04
CA SER A 407 -23.44 28.81 46.35
C SER A 407 -24.45 28.31 47.38
N GLU A 408 -25.76 28.39 47.12
CA GLU A 408 -26.73 28.17 48.22
C GLU A 408 -26.74 26.70 48.69
N SER A 409 -26.13 25.77 47.95
CA SER A 409 -26.05 24.34 48.32
C SER A 409 -24.96 23.50 47.63
N ALA A 410 -23.82 24.04 47.19
CA ALA A 410 -22.77 23.27 46.48
C ALA A 410 -22.46 21.90 47.12
N THR A 411 -22.82 20.81 46.44
CA THR A 411 -22.60 19.43 46.94
C THR A 411 -21.75 18.61 45.99
N TYR A 412 -21.97 18.72 44.68
CA TYR A 412 -21.19 18.06 43.63
C TYR A 412 -20.96 19.05 42.48
N GLY A 413 -19.91 18.87 41.69
CA GLY A 413 -19.70 19.70 40.51
C GLY A 413 -18.91 19.00 39.42
N HIS A 414 -19.00 19.54 38.21
CA HIS A 414 -18.30 19.05 37.02
C HIS A 414 -18.05 20.22 36.06
N ILE A 415 -16.92 20.22 35.34
CA ILE A 415 -16.60 21.21 34.31
C ILE A 415 -16.99 20.62 32.93
N ASP A 416 -17.45 21.42 31.98
CA ASP A 416 -17.62 20.94 30.61
C ASP A 416 -16.29 20.54 29.93
N ASP A 417 -16.41 19.83 28.82
CA ASP A 417 -15.25 19.31 28.08
C ASP A 417 -14.33 20.41 27.53
N ASP A 418 -14.84 21.63 27.36
CA ASP A 418 -14.09 22.78 26.86
C ASP A 418 -13.61 23.74 27.97
N GLY A 419 -13.95 23.47 29.23
CA GLY A 419 -13.55 24.28 30.38
C GLY A 419 -14.27 25.62 30.52
N THR A 420 -15.28 25.89 29.68
CA THR A 420 -15.98 27.18 29.66
C THR A 420 -16.88 27.36 30.88
N TYR A 421 -17.52 26.27 31.35
CA TYR A 421 -18.51 26.32 32.41
C TYR A 421 -18.30 25.27 33.50
N ILE A 422 -18.54 25.70 34.74
CA ILE A 422 -18.57 24.86 35.92
C ILE A 422 -20.03 24.64 36.31
N TYR A 423 -20.46 23.39 36.33
CA TYR A 423 -21.80 23.02 36.79
C TYR A 423 -21.74 22.53 38.22
N VAL A 424 -22.51 23.16 39.10
CA VAL A 424 -22.57 22.80 40.52
C VAL A 424 -23.97 22.32 40.86
N LEU A 425 -24.05 21.06 41.27
CA LEU A 425 -25.25 20.44 41.78
C LEU A 425 -25.29 20.58 43.30
N GLY A 426 -26.27 21.32 43.77
CA GLY A 426 -26.61 21.39 45.19
C GLY A 426 -27.86 20.61 45.56
N HIS A 427 -28.15 20.58 46.86
CA HIS A 427 -29.35 19.91 47.39
C HIS A 427 -30.68 20.40 46.79
N TYR A 428 -30.72 21.63 46.27
CA TYR A 428 -31.95 22.27 45.78
C TYR A 428 -31.83 22.95 44.41
N GLU A 429 -30.61 23.11 43.91
CA GLU A 429 -30.35 23.84 42.68
C GLU A 429 -29.23 23.19 41.86
N LEU A 430 -29.33 23.36 40.54
CA LEU A 430 -28.24 23.17 39.59
C LEU A 430 -27.80 24.55 39.13
N GLU A 431 -26.52 24.88 39.34
CA GLU A 431 -25.93 26.17 39.00
C GLU A 431 -24.93 26.01 37.85
N CYS A 432 -24.84 27.01 36.98
CA CYS A 432 -23.80 27.15 35.98
C CYS A 432 -22.98 28.40 36.29
N TRP A 433 -21.67 28.23 36.34
CA TRP A 433 -20.71 29.28 36.60
C TRP A 433 -19.73 29.37 35.42
N SER A 434 -19.18 30.55 35.18
CA SER A 434 -18.02 30.73 34.30
C SER A 434 -16.93 31.47 35.04
N GLU A 435 -15.70 31.26 34.63
CA GLU A 435 -14.58 32.05 35.09
C GLU A 435 -14.21 33.13 34.07
N ALA A 436 -14.01 34.36 34.54
CA ALA A 436 -13.38 35.41 33.74
C ALA A 436 -12.44 36.25 34.62
N ALA A 437 -11.15 36.26 34.27
CA ALA A 437 -10.10 37.01 34.97
C ALA A 437 -9.98 36.67 36.47
N ASN A 438 -9.90 35.37 36.80
CA ASN A 438 -9.79 34.83 38.16
C ASN A 438 -10.98 35.20 39.08
N ALA A 439 -12.16 35.44 38.50
CA ALA A 439 -13.39 35.67 39.24
C ALA A 439 -14.49 34.74 38.73
N LEU A 440 -15.22 34.13 39.66
CA LEU A 440 -16.35 33.27 39.38
C LEU A 440 -17.60 34.11 39.18
N THR A 441 -18.36 33.82 38.12
CA THR A 441 -19.65 34.46 37.87
C THR A 441 -20.74 33.40 37.75
N LYS A 442 -21.75 33.47 38.62
CA LYS A 442 -22.97 32.64 38.50
C LYS A 442 -23.77 33.10 37.30
N ASN A 443 -23.79 32.29 36.26
CA ASN A 443 -24.45 32.62 35.00
C ASN A 443 -25.94 32.34 35.05
N CYS A 444 -26.32 31.15 35.50
CA CYS A 444 -27.71 30.75 35.64
C CYS A 444 -27.88 29.64 36.68
N ASN A 445 -29.11 29.46 37.14
CA ASN A 445 -29.48 28.32 37.99
C ASN A 445 -30.88 27.82 37.68
N VAL A 446 -31.10 26.54 37.98
CA VAL A 446 -32.44 25.94 38.07
C VAL A 446 -32.70 25.56 39.51
N HIS A 447 -33.51 26.39 40.17
CA HIS A 447 -34.03 26.10 41.50
C HIS A 447 -35.30 25.26 41.36
N GLN A 448 -35.19 23.94 41.56
CA GLN A 448 -36.33 23.04 41.49
C GLN A 448 -36.39 22.15 42.72
N TRP A 449 -37.52 22.20 43.43
CA TRP A 449 -37.78 21.30 44.57
C TRP A 449 -37.69 19.82 44.16
N SER A 450 -37.87 19.51 42.88
CA SER A 450 -37.74 18.17 42.32
C SER A 450 -36.30 17.68 42.17
N LEU A 451 -35.28 18.53 42.35
CA LEU A 451 -33.86 18.12 42.41
C LEU A 451 -33.48 17.47 43.75
N ARG A 452 -34.32 17.55 44.78
CA ARG A 452 -34.03 17.02 46.12
C ARG A 452 -33.63 15.53 46.14
N ASN A 453 -34.06 14.76 45.14
CA ASN A 453 -33.74 13.33 45.03
C ASN A 453 -32.60 13.04 44.03
N PHE A 454 -31.97 14.07 43.46
CA PHE A 454 -30.92 13.97 42.42
C PHE A 454 -29.62 14.62 42.90
N THR A 455 -29.19 14.29 44.10
CA THR A 455 -28.08 14.95 44.80
C THR A 455 -26.89 14.01 45.00
N ASP A 456 -26.69 12.99 44.14
CA ASP A 456 -25.66 11.97 44.41
C ASP A 456 -24.42 12.12 43.52
N SER A 457 -24.57 12.60 42.28
CA SER A 457 -23.46 12.97 41.39
C SER A 457 -23.93 13.79 40.19
N ILE A 458 -22.98 14.48 39.54
CA ILE A 458 -23.16 15.21 38.28
C ILE A 458 -22.05 14.82 37.29
N LEU A 459 -22.39 14.73 36.01
CA LEU A 459 -21.45 14.49 34.91
C LEU A 459 -21.80 15.44 33.75
N CYS A 460 -20.81 15.96 33.04
CA CYS A 460 -21.00 16.68 31.78
C CYS A 460 -20.28 15.95 30.64
N ASP A 461 -20.91 15.82 29.49
CA ASP A 461 -20.32 15.28 28.25
C ASP A 461 -21.05 15.87 27.03
N ASN A 462 -20.30 16.41 26.07
CA ASN A 462 -20.80 16.95 24.80
C ASN A 462 -21.98 17.94 24.95
N GLY A 463 -21.91 18.82 25.96
CA GLY A 463 -22.93 19.84 26.24
C GLY A 463 -24.18 19.33 26.98
N TYR A 464 -24.20 18.05 27.39
CA TYR A 464 -25.25 17.47 28.24
C TYR A 464 -24.77 17.33 29.68
N ILE A 465 -25.64 17.70 30.62
CA ILE A 465 -25.41 17.64 32.07
C ILE A 465 -26.31 16.57 32.67
N TYR A 466 -25.72 15.50 33.16
CA TYR A 466 -26.40 14.35 33.77
C TYR A 466 -26.38 14.51 35.29
N CYS A 467 -27.55 14.73 35.89
CA CYS A 467 -27.74 14.80 37.34
C CYS A 467 -28.32 13.48 37.83
N PHE A 468 -27.62 12.82 38.76
CA PHE A 468 -28.02 11.53 39.31
C PHE A 468 -28.47 11.67 40.76
N GLY A 469 -29.47 10.87 41.14
CA GLY A 469 -29.61 10.49 42.54
C GLY A 469 -30.68 9.45 42.79
N SER A 470 -31.01 9.23 44.06
CA SER A 470 -32.05 8.29 44.51
C SER A 470 -33.39 8.35 43.74
N GLY A 471 -33.73 9.48 43.11
CA GLY A 471 -34.93 9.66 42.29
C GLY A 471 -34.81 9.23 40.83
N GLY A 472 -33.60 8.90 40.35
CA GLY A 472 -33.29 8.52 38.97
C GLY A 472 -32.20 9.38 38.33
N MET A 473 -32.35 9.69 37.04
CA MET A 473 -31.44 10.56 36.28
C MET A 473 -32.19 11.68 35.55
N ARG A 474 -31.63 12.89 35.54
CA ARG A 474 -32.08 14.01 34.70
C ARG A 474 -30.95 14.48 33.81
N ILE A 475 -31.29 14.88 32.59
CA ILE A 475 -30.35 15.37 31.60
C ILE A 475 -30.76 16.80 31.24
N TYR A 476 -29.83 17.73 31.43
CA TYR A 476 -29.98 19.12 31.02
C TYR A 476 -29.02 19.45 29.88
N THR A 477 -29.31 20.50 29.14
CA THR A 477 -28.31 21.26 28.38
C THR A 477 -28.20 22.64 28.99
N CYS A 478 -27.05 23.30 28.85
CA CYS A 478 -26.86 24.69 29.27
C CYS A 478 -26.24 25.48 28.12
N ASP A 479 -26.76 26.68 27.85
CA ASP A 479 -26.20 27.61 26.86
C ASP A 479 -25.37 28.74 27.51
N GLY A 480 -25.05 28.60 28.79
CA GLY A 480 -24.43 29.64 29.61
C GLY A 480 -25.40 30.69 30.14
N THR A 481 -26.69 30.63 29.82
CA THR A 481 -27.70 31.59 30.33
C THR A 481 -28.94 30.93 30.90
N ALA A 482 -29.26 29.70 30.49
CA ALA A 482 -30.32 28.89 31.06
C ALA A 482 -30.06 27.40 30.89
N PHE A 483 -30.58 26.60 31.83
CA PHE A 483 -30.66 25.16 31.68
C PHE A 483 -31.96 24.75 30.99
N THR A 484 -31.89 23.77 30.09
CA THR A 484 -33.05 23.13 29.45
C THR A 484 -33.07 21.65 29.80
N LEU A 485 -34.15 21.16 30.43
CA LEU A 485 -34.33 19.73 30.70
C LEU A 485 -34.62 19.01 29.37
N VAL A 486 -33.73 18.12 28.95
CA VAL A 486 -33.85 17.36 27.69
C VAL A 486 -34.21 15.89 27.92
N GLY A 487 -34.07 15.37 29.14
CA GLY A 487 -34.48 14.00 29.48
C GLY A 487 -34.65 13.77 30.98
N GLU A 488 -35.56 12.86 31.34
CA GLU A 488 -35.77 12.41 32.72
C GLU A 488 -36.08 10.90 32.72
N ALA A 489 -35.38 10.16 33.58
CA ALA A 489 -35.64 8.75 33.88
C ALA A 489 -35.91 8.63 35.39
N SER A 490 -37.14 8.24 35.76
CA SER A 490 -37.57 8.10 37.16
C SER A 490 -37.97 6.65 37.47
N GLY A 491 -37.57 6.12 38.63
CA GLY A 491 -38.05 4.82 39.14
C GLY A 491 -37.42 4.44 40.47
N GLU A 492 -38.19 3.83 41.37
CA GLU A 492 -37.79 3.50 42.76
C GLU A 492 -36.66 2.46 42.90
N ASN A 493 -36.03 2.01 41.80
CA ASN A 493 -34.91 1.06 41.80
C ASN A 493 -33.89 1.36 40.67
N PHE A 494 -33.69 2.64 40.33
CA PHE A 494 -32.75 3.02 39.29
C PHE A 494 -31.32 3.04 39.83
N HIS A 495 -30.65 1.87 39.83
CA HIS A 495 -29.21 1.77 40.05
C HIS A 495 -28.50 1.86 38.70
N VAL A 496 -27.86 2.99 38.42
CA VAL A 496 -26.98 3.12 37.25
C VAL A 496 -25.57 2.72 37.64
N SER A 497 -25.11 1.57 37.18
CA SER A 497 -23.68 1.23 37.15
C SER A 497 -23.11 1.77 35.84
N VAL A 498 -22.63 3.02 35.83
CA VAL A 498 -21.96 3.59 34.66
C VAL A 498 -20.51 3.09 34.62
N ALA A 499 -20.21 2.12 33.75
CA ALA A 499 -18.84 1.88 33.32
C ALA A 499 -18.56 2.80 32.12
N GLN A 500 -17.64 3.76 32.27
CA GLN A 500 -17.25 4.67 31.20
C GLN A 500 -16.70 3.88 29.99
N ARG A 501 -17.33 4.05 28.84
CA ARG A 501 -16.71 3.85 27.53
C ARG A 501 -16.58 5.22 26.87
N SER A 502 -15.35 5.63 26.59
CA SER A 502 -15.04 6.78 25.74
C SER A 502 -15.32 6.41 24.28
N CYS A 503 -16.60 6.33 23.92
CA CYS A 503 -17.07 6.46 22.55
C CYS A 503 -18.34 7.30 22.54
N SER A 504 -18.37 8.29 21.64
CA SER A 504 -19.43 9.27 21.43
C SER A 504 -20.84 8.64 21.48
N LEU A 505 -21.56 8.90 22.57
CA LEU A 505 -22.93 8.42 22.83
C LEU A 505 -23.93 9.55 22.50
N SER A 506 -24.15 9.85 21.22
CA SER A 506 -25.11 10.93 20.86
C SER A 506 -26.49 10.49 20.40
N ASP A 507 -26.80 9.21 20.10
CA ASP A 507 -28.05 8.90 19.37
C ASP A 507 -28.96 7.73 19.84
N GLU A 508 -28.65 6.94 20.88
CA GLU A 508 -29.38 5.66 21.10
C GLU A 508 -30.32 5.53 22.32
N ILE A 509 -30.66 6.58 23.07
CA ILE A 509 -31.36 6.39 24.37
C ILE A 509 -32.90 6.64 24.37
N PHE A 510 -33.54 7.09 23.29
CA PHE A 510 -34.89 7.69 23.41
C PHE A 510 -36.16 6.84 23.21
N THR A 511 -36.12 5.49 23.17
CA THR A 511 -37.35 4.71 22.79
C THR A 511 -37.71 3.52 23.67
N HIS A 512 -37.71 3.64 25.00
CA HIS A 512 -38.06 2.48 25.85
C HIS A 512 -38.77 2.78 27.18
N CYS A 513 -39.99 3.34 27.18
CA CYS A 513 -40.77 3.29 28.44
C CYS A 513 -42.29 3.41 28.32
N GLN A 514 -42.98 2.60 27.49
CA GLN A 514 -44.40 2.31 27.74
C GLN A 514 -44.82 0.88 27.33
N THR A 515 -45.40 0.17 28.32
CA THR A 515 -46.39 -0.92 28.26
C THR A 515 -45.96 -2.35 28.62
N ASN A 516 -46.48 -2.79 29.78
CA ASN A 516 -46.60 -4.16 30.24
C ASN A 516 -47.54 -4.99 29.34
N LYS A 517 -47.08 -6.13 28.80
CA LYS A 517 -47.87 -7.37 28.59
C LYS A 517 -47.02 -8.51 28.02
N PHE A 518 -46.90 -9.59 28.79
CA PHE A 518 -46.19 -10.83 28.43
C PHE A 518 -47.13 -11.91 27.84
N ARG A 519 -46.55 -12.73 26.94
CA ARG A 519 -46.96 -14.06 26.39
C ARG A 519 -47.82 -14.10 25.11
N GLN A 520 -47.17 -14.49 24.00
CA GLN A 520 -47.55 -15.65 23.16
C GLN A 520 -46.42 -15.99 22.17
N GLY A 521 -46.23 -17.28 21.88
CA GLY A 521 -45.08 -17.84 21.17
C GLY A 521 -44.93 -17.33 19.73
N ARG A 522 -43.69 -17.01 19.34
CA ARG A 522 -43.33 -16.66 17.97
C ARG A 522 -42.27 -17.63 17.44
N HIS A 523 -42.40 -17.97 16.17
CA HIS A 523 -41.37 -18.60 15.36
C HIS A 523 -40.16 -17.67 15.28
N TYR A 524 -38.99 -18.15 15.70
CA TYR A 524 -37.75 -17.37 15.68
C TYR A 524 -36.93 -17.76 14.46
N ASN A 525 -37.18 -17.13 13.32
CA ASN A 525 -36.24 -17.20 12.20
C ASN A 525 -35.01 -16.37 12.56
N LYS A 526 -33.84 -17.01 12.66
CA LYS A 526 -32.58 -16.29 12.84
C LYS A 526 -31.98 -16.00 11.47
N ARG A 527 -31.87 -14.72 11.13
CA ARG A 527 -31.28 -14.25 9.87
C ARG A 527 -29.99 -13.50 10.16
N THR A 528 -28.94 -13.79 9.41
CA THR A 528 -27.73 -12.95 9.33
C THR A 528 -27.64 -12.28 7.97
N ASN A 529 -27.02 -11.11 7.91
CA ASN A 529 -26.68 -10.39 6.69
C ASN A 529 -25.25 -9.88 6.85
N PHE A 530 -24.40 -10.18 5.89
CA PHE A 530 -23.01 -9.77 5.84
C PHE A 530 -22.79 -8.91 4.59
N VAL A 531 -22.10 -7.79 4.76
CA VAL A 531 -21.55 -7.00 3.65
C VAL A 531 -20.22 -7.62 3.25
N LEU A 532 -20.00 -7.77 1.95
CA LEU A 532 -18.76 -8.36 1.43
C LEU A 532 -17.64 -7.32 1.37
N THR A 533 -16.39 -7.78 1.41
CA THR A 533 -15.23 -6.93 1.13
C THR A 533 -15.36 -6.31 -0.26
N ASP A 534 -15.02 -5.02 -0.37
CA ASP A 534 -14.97 -4.29 -1.63
C ASP A 534 -14.00 -4.98 -2.62
N HIS A 535 -14.41 -5.10 -3.89
CA HIS A 535 -13.68 -5.77 -4.96
C HIS A 535 -12.94 -4.81 -5.92
N THR A 536 -12.72 -3.54 -5.56
CA THR A 536 -12.19 -2.43 -6.40
C THR A 536 -11.07 -2.71 -7.42
N THR A 537 -10.34 -3.82 -7.36
CA THR A 537 -9.24 -4.13 -8.28
C THR A 537 -9.62 -5.06 -9.44
N GLU A 538 -10.78 -5.72 -9.37
CA GLU A 538 -11.18 -6.73 -10.33
C GLU A 538 -12.02 -6.15 -11.48
N THR A 539 -11.77 -6.67 -12.69
CA THR A 539 -12.50 -6.31 -13.91
C THR A 539 -12.89 -7.56 -14.69
N GLY A 540 -13.94 -7.49 -15.50
CA GLY A 540 -14.39 -8.59 -16.35
C GLY A 540 -15.91 -8.75 -16.35
N THR A 541 -16.41 -9.75 -17.08
CA THR A 541 -17.83 -10.12 -17.11
C THR A 541 -18.09 -11.24 -16.12
N ILE A 542 -18.92 -11.00 -15.11
CA ILE A 542 -19.27 -12.02 -14.11
C ILE A 542 -20.20 -13.06 -14.76
N THR A 543 -19.83 -14.33 -14.68
CA THR A 543 -20.60 -15.46 -15.23
C THR A 543 -21.53 -16.08 -14.20
N SER A 544 -21.09 -16.18 -12.94
CA SER A 544 -21.93 -16.59 -11.83
C SER A 544 -21.35 -16.18 -10.48
N ILE A 545 -22.21 -16.14 -9.46
CA ILE A 545 -21.77 -16.10 -8.06
C ILE A 545 -22.20 -17.38 -7.37
N LYS A 546 -21.42 -17.82 -6.39
CA LYS A 546 -21.72 -18.99 -5.56
C LYS A 546 -21.55 -18.63 -4.09
N VAL A 547 -22.62 -18.68 -3.33
CA VAL A 547 -22.56 -18.53 -1.87
C VAL A 547 -22.20 -19.88 -1.28
N VAL A 548 -21.17 -19.91 -0.44
CA VAL A 548 -20.69 -21.12 0.24
C VAL A 548 -20.84 -20.96 1.75
N GLY A 549 -21.39 -21.96 2.41
CA GLY A 549 -21.49 -22.03 3.87
C GLY A 549 -20.89 -23.32 4.42
N TYR A 550 -20.14 -23.24 5.51
CA TYR A 550 -19.61 -24.40 6.23
C TYR A 550 -20.44 -24.65 7.49
N MET A 551 -21.18 -25.76 7.53
CA MET A 551 -22.23 -25.98 8.54
C MET A 551 -22.31 -27.42 9.06
N GLN A 552 -22.94 -27.61 10.22
CA GLN A 552 -23.18 -28.90 10.87
C GLN A 552 -24.57 -28.94 11.51
N CYS A 553 -25.27 -30.07 11.44
CA CYS A 553 -26.54 -30.32 12.13
C CYS A 553 -26.39 -31.47 13.14
N THR A 554 -26.40 -31.19 14.45
CA THR A 554 -25.88 -32.11 15.49
C THR A 554 -26.45 -33.54 15.54
N ASN A 555 -27.62 -33.86 14.96
CA ASN A 555 -28.27 -35.19 15.12
C ASN A 555 -28.81 -35.84 13.82
N ASN A 556 -28.31 -35.47 12.62
CA ASN A 556 -28.78 -35.99 11.32
C ASN A 556 -30.27 -35.72 10.99
N GLN A 557 -30.96 -34.83 11.69
CA GLN A 557 -32.29 -34.38 11.27
C GLN A 557 -32.18 -33.25 10.23
N SER A 558 -33.19 -33.17 9.38
CA SER A 558 -33.30 -32.16 8.33
C SER A 558 -33.57 -30.78 8.91
N ALA A 559 -32.68 -29.82 8.69
CA ALA A 559 -32.95 -28.40 8.90
C ALA A 559 -33.16 -27.71 7.56
N THR A 560 -34.12 -26.78 7.48
CA THR A 560 -34.27 -25.93 6.29
C THR A 560 -33.38 -24.70 6.46
N ILE A 561 -32.35 -24.61 5.61
CA ILE A 561 -31.48 -23.45 5.52
C ILE A 561 -31.88 -22.68 4.28
N ARG A 562 -31.94 -21.37 4.42
CA ARG A 562 -32.25 -20.45 3.36
C ARG A 562 -31.05 -19.57 3.14
N VAL A 563 -30.48 -19.62 1.94
CA VAL A 563 -29.48 -18.61 1.53
C VAL A 563 -30.26 -17.47 0.90
N HIS A 564 -29.91 -16.25 1.30
CA HIS A 564 -30.40 -15.05 0.66
C HIS A 564 -29.24 -14.19 0.18
N ILE A 565 -29.45 -13.66 -1.01
CA ILE A 565 -28.68 -12.58 -1.59
C ILE A 565 -29.63 -11.40 -1.67
N THR A 566 -29.21 -10.24 -1.16
CA THR A 566 -30.01 -9.03 -1.24
C THR A 566 -29.22 -7.97 -1.95
N GLU A 567 -29.83 -7.41 -2.97
CA GLU A 567 -29.38 -6.20 -3.65
C GLU A 567 -30.55 -5.21 -3.61
N ASN A 568 -30.31 -3.98 -3.15
CA ASN A 568 -31.26 -2.87 -3.29
C ASN A 568 -32.73 -3.20 -2.92
N LEU A 569 -32.95 -3.90 -1.79
CA LEU A 569 -34.26 -4.27 -1.19
C LEU A 569 -35.04 -5.42 -1.85
N ASN A 570 -34.58 -6.00 -2.97
CA ASN A 570 -35.15 -7.24 -3.51
C ASN A 570 -34.39 -8.44 -2.96
N THR A 571 -35.09 -9.35 -2.29
CA THR A 571 -34.50 -10.56 -1.73
C THR A 571 -34.91 -11.76 -2.55
N ASP A 572 -33.93 -12.45 -3.15
CA ASP A 572 -34.13 -13.81 -3.64
C ASP A 572 -33.75 -14.81 -2.56
N TYR A 573 -34.52 -15.89 -2.48
CA TYR A 573 -34.41 -16.91 -1.46
C TYR A 573 -34.33 -18.27 -2.11
N SER A 574 -33.30 -19.04 -1.77
CA SER A 574 -33.27 -20.46 -2.05
C SER A 574 -33.32 -21.26 -0.75
N ASP A 575 -34.42 -21.99 -0.55
CA ASP A 575 -34.56 -22.97 0.53
C ASP A 575 -33.86 -24.27 0.14
N PHE A 576 -33.16 -24.88 1.09
CA PHE A 576 -32.61 -26.22 0.96
C PHE A 576 -32.64 -26.95 2.29
N THR A 577 -32.76 -28.27 2.22
CA THR A 577 -32.76 -29.13 3.39
C THR A 577 -31.35 -29.67 3.64
N TYR A 578 -30.82 -29.45 4.83
CA TYR A 578 -29.50 -29.90 5.27
C TYR A 578 -29.63 -30.90 6.43
N ASN A 579 -29.01 -32.07 6.34
CA ASN A 579 -29.20 -33.18 7.28
C ASN A 579 -27.89 -33.87 7.72
N SER A 580 -26.74 -33.21 7.62
CA SER A 580 -25.45 -33.82 7.97
C SER A 580 -24.98 -33.45 9.38
N ALA A 581 -24.69 -34.47 10.20
CA ALA A 581 -24.00 -34.32 11.48
C ALA A 581 -22.49 -34.12 11.38
N ALA A 582 -21.90 -34.25 10.19
CA ALA A 582 -20.54 -33.79 9.93
C ALA A 582 -20.55 -32.34 9.45
N TRP A 583 -19.47 -31.61 9.74
CA TRP A 583 -19.23 -30.33 9.11
C TRP A 583 -19.00 -30.52 7.61
N THR A 584 -19.84 -29.93 6.78
CA THR A 584 -19.70 -30.01 5.33
C THR A 584 -19.95 -28.66 4.66
N TYR A 585 -19.33 -28.45 3.50
CA TYR A 585 -19.60 -27.31 2.65
C TYR A 585 -20.94 -27.48 1.96
N PHE A 586 -21.75 -26.44 2.04
CA PHE A 586 -22.94 -26.25 1.24
C PHE A 586 -22.67 -25.09 0.27
N SER A 587 -23.18 -25.16 -0.96
CA SER A 587 -23.14 -24.01 -1.86
C SER A 587 -24.38 -23.88 -2.73
N LYS A 588 -24.69 -22.64 -3.11
CA LYS A 588 -25.72 -22.31 -4.08
C LYS A 588 -25.16 -21.32 -5.10
N GLU A 589 -25.38 -21.61 -6.37
CA GLU A 589 -24.90 -20.79 -7.49
C GLU A 589 -26.05 -20.05 -8.18
N TRP A 590 -25.77 -18.79 -8.56
CA TRP A 590 -26.63 -17.91 -9.34
C TRP A 590 -25.89 -17.47 -10.60
N ALA A 591 -26.32 -18.00 -11.75
CA ALA A 591 -25.80 -17.59 -13.07
C ALA A 591 -26.31 -16.22 -13.54
N LYS A 592 -27.31 -15.66 -12.84
CA LYS A 592 -27.90 -14.35 -13.10
C LYS A 592 -28.24 -13.66 -11.79
N ASN A 593 -28.30 -12.33 -11.83
CA ASN A 593 -28.81 -11.52 -10.73
C ASN A 593 -30.27 -11.92 -10.42
N PRO A 594 -30.72 -11.90 -9.14
CA PRO A 594 -32.12 -12.01 -8.72
C PRO A 594 -33.17 -11.28 -9.57
N ASP A 595 -32.84 -10.14 -10.15
CA ASP A 595 -33.76 -9.38 -11.03
C ASP A 595 -33.85 -9.96 -12.46
N GLY A 596 -33.06 -10.98 -12.78
CA GLY A 596 -32.97 -11.65 -14.08
C GLY A 596 -31.92 -11.05 -15.03
N SER A 597 -31.25 -9.96 -14.65
CA SER A 597 -30.16 -9.33 -15.39
C SER A 597 -28.83 -10.09 -15.21
N ALA A 598 -27.80 -9.66 -15.94
CA ALA A 598 -26.44 -10.21 -15.77
C ALA A 598 -25.76 -9.49 -14.60
N TRP A 599 -24.96 -10.23 -13.82
CA TRP A 599 -24.20 -9.67 -12.71
C TRP A 599 -23.26 -8.56 -13.16
N THR A 600 -23.32 -7.41 -12.50
CA THR A 600 -22.35 -6.33 -12.62
C THR A 600 -21.46 -6.26 -11.39
N TRP A 601 -20.29 -5.64 -11.53
CA TRP A 601 -19.40 -5.38 -10.40
C TRP A 601 -20.05 -4.48 -9.34
N ALA A 602 -20.86 -3.50 -9.74
CA ALA A 602 -21.64 -2.70 -8.79
C ALA A 602 -22.65 -3.55 -7.99
N ASP A 603 -23.21 -4.59 -8.59
CA ASP A 603 -24.09 -5.54 -7.89
C ASP A 603 -23.31 -6.29 -6.81
N ILE A 604 -22.05 -6.65 -7.08
CA ILE A 604 -21.15 -7.32 -6.12
C ILE A 604 -20.81 -6.41 -4.93
N ASP A 605 -20.53 -5.13 -5.18
CA ASP A 605 -20.27 -4.16 -4.10
C ASP A 605 -21.50 -3.93 -3.22
N ALA A 606 -22.69 -3.95 -3.83
CA ALA A 606 -23.95 -3.82 -3.12
C ALA A 606 -24.43 -5.14 -2.48
N LEU A 607 -23.78 -6.27 -2.80
CA LEU A 607 -24.24 -7.60 -2.44
C LEU A 607 -24.16 -7.82 -0.93
N LYS A 608 -25.31 -8.09 -0.34
CA LYS A 608 -25.40 -8.61 1.03
C LYS A 608 -25.72 -10.10 0.96
N VAL A 609 -24.87 -10.90 1.60
CA VAL A 609 -25.04 -12.36 1.69
C VAL A 609 -25.49 -12.74 3.09
N GLY A 610 -26.35 -13.74 3.20
CA GLY A 610 -26.66 -14.30 4.50
C GLY A 610 -27.31 -15.66 4.46
N MET A 611 -27.46 -16.23 5.65
CA MET A 611 -28.13 -17.50 5.86
C MET A 611 -29.22 -17.33 6.91
N GLU A 612 -30.38 -17.92 6.64
CA GLU A 612 -31.52 -17.99 7.55
C GLU A 612 -31.74 -19.46 7.91
N ILE A 613 -31.76 -19.76 9.22
CA ILE A 613 -32.16 -21.07 9.73
C ILE A 613 -33.66 -21.00 10.02
N ARG A 614 -34.45 -21.82 9.33
CA ARG A 614 -35.91 -21.81 9.48
C ARG A 614 -36.40 -22.85 10.46
N ASP A 615 -37.38 -22.41 11.24
CA ASP A 615 -38.15 -23.25 12.15
C ASP A 615 -39.25 -24.01 11.41
N ASP A 616 -39.09 -25.33 11.24
CA ASP A 616 -40.16 -26.22 10.77
C ASP A 616 -40.92 -26.93 11.91
N GLY A 617 -40.72 -26.51 13.16
CA GLY A 617 -41.53 -26.89 14.31
C GLY A 617 -40.95 -27.97 15.23
N ASN A 618 -39.71 -28.42 15.01
CA ASN A 618 -39.05 -29.48 15.81
C ASN A 618 -37.72 -29.00 16.44
N PHE A 619 -37.78 -28.01 17.35
CA PHE A 619 -36.59 -27.53 18.06
C PHE A 619 -36.15 -28.46 19.20
N GLY A 620 -35.41 -29.50 18.83
CA GLY A 620 -34.43 -30.13 19.70
C GLY A 620 -32.98 -29.81 19.33
N GLU A 621 -32.72 -29.15 18.19
CA GLU A 621 -31.45 -29.41 17.49
C GLU A 621 -30.75 -28.16 16.93
N LYS A 622 -29.42 -28.18 17.01
CA LYS A 622 -28.54 -27.03 16.80
C LYS A 622 -27.92 -27.13 15.40
N VAL A 623 -28.43 -26.37 14.44
CA VAL A 623 -27.64 -26.05 13.25
C VAL A 623 -26.56 -25.06 13.65
N LYS A 624 -25.34 -25.35 13.21
CA LYS A 624 -24.16 -24.52 13.42
C LYS A 624 -23.62 -24.07 12.09
N ILE A 625 -23.33 -22.78 11.96
CA ILE A 625 -22.67 -22.20 10.78
C ILE A 625 -21.36 -21.59 11.26
N ALA A 626 -20.23 -22.07 10.74
CA ALA A 626 -18.90 -21.59 11.10
C ALA A 626 -18.32 -20.63 10.05
N GLN A 627 -18.75 -20.71 8.79
CA GLN A 627 -18.28 -19.82 7.72
C GLN A 627 -19.38 -19.54 6.69
N VAL A 628 -19.38 -18.32 6.15
CA VAL A 628 -20.15 -17.91 4.97
C VAL A 628 -19.25 -17.04 4.10
N TYR A 629 -19.11 -17.37 2.83
CA TYR A 629 -18.34 -16.56 1.87
C TYR A 629 -18.95 -16.65 0.46
N VAL A 630 -18.53 -15.77 -0.44
CA VAL A 630 -18.99 -15.74 -1.84
C VAL A 630 -17.84 -15.99 -2.78
N GLU A 631 -18.03 -16.93 -3.70
CA GLU A 631 -17.17 -17.23 -4.83
C GLU A 631 -17.74 -16.57 -6.09
N ILE A 632 -16.99 -15.66 -6.70
CA ILE A 632 -17.37 -14.96 -7.93
C ILE A 632 -16.58 -15.57 -9.07
N TYR A 633 -17.30 -16.08 -10.06
CA TYR A 633 -16.79 -16.64 -11.29
C TYR A 633 -16.94 -15.57 -12.37
N TYR A 634 -15.84 -15.12 -12.96
CA TYR A 634 -15.88 -14.09 -14.01
C TYR A 634 -14.88 -14.36 -15.12
N GLU A 635 -15.23 -13.91 -16.32
CA GLU A 635 -14.37 -13.88 -17.49
C GLU A 635 -13.68 -12.53 -17.57
N ASN A 636 -12.37 -12.52 -17.29
CA ASN A 636 -11.55 -11.35 -17.54
C ASN A 636 -10.99 -11.41 -18.96
N ILE A 637 -11.27 -10.40 -19.77
CA ILE A 637 -10.61 -10.22 -21.06
C ILE A 637 -9.30 -9.49 -20.77
N LEU A 638 -8.24 -10.26 -20.55
CA LEU A 638 -6.90 -9.71 -20.59
C LEU A 638 -6.45 -9.68 -22.05
N ASN A 639 -5.92 -8.55 -22.48
CA ASN A 639 -5.20 -8.43 -23.74
C ASN A 639 -3.70 -8.50 -23.41
N PRO A 640 -3.04 -9.68 -23.56
CA PRO A 640 -1.61 -9.82 -23.34
C PRO A 640 -0.82 -8.80 -24.15
N GLU A 641 -0.13 -7.92 -23.46
CA GLU A 641 0.71 -6.92 -24.09
C GLU A 641 1.86 -7.58 -24.88
N ILE A 642 1.95 -7.29 -26.18
CA ILE A 642 3.13 -7.58 -27.00
C ILE A 642 4.13 -6.45 -26.77
N ARG A 643 5.37 -6.78 -26.42
CA ARG A 643 6.44 -5.80 -26.19
C ARG A 643 7.56 -5.93 -27.22
N CYS A 644 8.15 -4.81 -27.60
CA CYS A 644 9.39 -4.76 -28.39
C CYS A 644 10.43 -3.87 -27.70
N THR A 645 11.65 -4.39 -27.52
CA THR A 645 12.79 -3.69 -26.89
C THR A 645 13.86 -3.26 -27.90
N GLN A 646 13.82 -3.81 -29.12
CA GLN A 646 14.85 -3.53 -30.12
C GLN A 646 14.33 -3.88 -31.51
N ILE A 647 14.51 -2.98 -32.48
CA ILE A 647 14.32 -3.26 -33.90
C ILE A 647 15.46 -2.62 -34.70
N TYR A 648 16.01 -3.31 -35.71
CA TYR A 648 17.05 -2.75 -36.58
C TYR A 648 17.07 -3.45 -37.94
N ALA A 649 17.65 -2.79 -38.94
CA ALA A 649 17.94 -3.37 -40.24
C ALA A 649 19.39 -3.87 -40.30
N LYS A 650 19.62 -4.97 -41.02
CA LYS A 650 20.94 -5.38 -41.50
C LYS A 650 20.98 -5.21 -43.00
N VAL A 651 21.95 -4.46 -43.51
CA VAL A 651 22.18 -4.29 -44.94
C VAL A 651 23.44 -5.04 -45.31
N GLY A 652 23.27 -6.16 -46.02
CA GLY A 652 24.37 -6.90 -46.61
C GLY A 652 24.67 -6.35 -47.99
N TYR A 653 25.90 -5.90 -48.21
CA TYR A 653 26.31 -5.34 -49.50
C TYR A 653 27.74 -5.75 -49.85
N GLN A 654 28.00 -5.76 -51.14
CA GLN A 654 29.31 -5.94 -51.72
C GLN A 654 29.80 -4.55 -52.15
N PRO A 655 30.77 -3.94 -51.43
CA PRO A 655 31.32 -2.65 -51.83
C PRO A 655 31.84 -2.71 -53.27
N ASP A 656 31.80 -1.58 -53.97
CA ASP A 656 32.31 -1.48 -55.34
C ASP A 656 33.76 -1.96 -55.42
N ASP A 657 34.12 -2.57 -56.55
CA ASP A 657 35.51 -2.89 -56.84
C ASP A 657 36.33 -1.60 -56.78
N VAL A 658 37.38 -1.63 -55.97
CA VAL A 658 38.29 -0.50 -55.87
C VAL A 658 39.42 -0.75 -56.85
N GLU A 659 39.71 0.23 -57.71
CA GLU A 659 40.89 0.22 -58.57
C GLU A 659 41.80 1.40 -58.22
N CYS A 660 43.05 1.10 -57.89
CA CYS A 660 44.09 2.11 -57.71
C CYS A 660 45.06 2.03 -58.89
N LEU A 661 45.22 3.14 -59.60
CA LEU A 661 46.26 3.32 -60.61
C LEU A 661 47.51 3.88 -59.94
N LEU A 662 48.63 3.19 -60.08
CA LEU A 662 49.94 3.61 -59.58
C LEU A 662 50.92 3.71 -60.74
N ASN A 663 51.91 4.59 -60.64
CA ASN A 663 53.06 4.57 -61.53
C ASN A 663 53.79 3.23 -61.40
N GLU A 664 54.39 2.75 -62.48
CA GLU A 664 55.18 1.51 -62.45
C GLU A 664 56.26 1.56 -61.34
N PRO A 665 56.42 0.49 -60.55
CA PRO A 665 57.42 0.46 -59.49
C PRO A 665 58.83 0.69 -60.05
N THR A 666 59.62 1.50 -59.36
CA THR A 666 61.04 1.69 -59.66
C THR A 666 61.85 0.43 -59.36
N GLU A 667 61.41 -0.37 -58.40
CA GLU A 667 62.02 -1.65 -58.06
C GLU A 667 60.94 -2.68 -57.67
N ALA A 668 61.07 -3.89 -58.21
CA ALA A 668 60.31 -5.06 -57.79
C ALA A 668 61.29 -6.14 -57.34
N SER A 669 61.21 -6.56 -56.08
CA SER A 669 62.06 -7.61 -55.52
C SER A 669 61.21 -8.69 -54.86
N PHE A 670 61.69 -9.93 -54.90
CA PHE A 670 61.09 -11.01 -54.12
C PHE A 670 61.93 -11.24 -52.88
N ASP A 671 61.33 -11.04 -51.72
CA ASP A 671 61.93 -11.48 -50.48
C ASP A 671 61.68 -12.98 -50.30
N HIS A 672 62.78 -13.72 -50.25
CA HIS A 672 62.83 -15.16 -49.96
C HIS A 672 63.44 -15.42 -48.58
N THR A 673 63.53 -14.42 -47.71
CA THR A 673 64.03 -14.58 -46.34
C THR A 673 63.23 -15.66 -45.65
N ARG A 674 63.88 -16.80 -45.50
CA ARG A 674 63.38 -17.91 -44.70
C ARG A 674 63.36 -17.43 -43.26
N ASN A 675 62.25 -17.64 -42.55
CA ASN A 675 62.17 -17.42 -41.11
C ASN A 675 62.96 -18.52 -40.38
N ILE A 676 64.30 -18.46 -40.49
CA ILE A 676 65.21 -19.41 -39.87
C ILE A 676 65.38 -18.98 -38.42
N LYS A 677 64.77 -19.72 -37.49
CA LYS A 677 65.06 -19.55 -36.06
C LYS A 677 66.18 -20.49 -35.65
N MET A 678 67.21 -19.91 -35.05
CA MET A 678 68.37 -20.64 -34.54
C MET A 678 68.21 -20.77 -33.03
N LEU A 679 68.04 -22.00 -32.55
CA LEU A 679 68.07 -22.29 -31.12
C LEU A 679 69.52 -22.64 -30.74
N ASN A 680 70.12 -21.80 -29.91
CA ASN A 680 71.45 -22.03 -29.37
C ASN A 680 71.33 -22.76 -28.03
N PHE A 681 71.90 -23.95 -27.93
CA PHE A 681 71.95 -24.70 -26.69
C PHE A 681 73.23 -24.37 -25.93
N TRP A 682 73.16 -24.43 -24.59
CA TRP A 682 74.32 -24.18 -23.71
C TRP A 682 75.47 -25.18 -23.91
N SER A 683 75.23 -26.28 -24.62
CA SER A 683 76.26 -27.24 -25.04
C SER A 683 77.16 -26.75 -26.17
N GLY A 684 76.90 -25.57 -26.74
CA GLY A 684 77.57 -25.08 -27.95
C GLY A 684 76.99 -25.64 -29.25
N ASN A 685 76.06 -26.58 -29.18
CA ASN A 685 75.32 -27.08 -30.33
C ASN A 685 74.25 -26.05 -30.77
N ARG A 686 74.03 -25.97 -32.08
CA ARG A 686 72.99 -25.13 -32.69
C ARG A 686 72.02 -26.02 -33.43
N GLU A 687 70.73 -25.85 -33.18
CA GLU A 687 69.70 -26.42 -34.06
C GLU A 687 69.07 -25.30 -34.88
N VAL A 688 69.03 -25.55 -36.19
CA VAL A 688 68.46 -24.64 -37.16
C VAL A 688 67.09 -25.20 -37.53
N TYR A 689 66.04 -24.54 -37.03
CA TYR A 689 64.68 -24.90 -37.40
C TYR A 689 64.28 -24.07 -38.61
N SER A 690 64.08 -24.75 -39.74
CA SER A 690 63.27 -24.20 -40.83
C SER A 690 61.82 -24.38 -40.43
N LEU A 691 61.28 -23.44 -39.65
CA LEU A 691 59.84 -23.25 -39.61
C LEU A 691 59.43 -23.01 -41.07
N SER A 692 58.42 -23.75 -41.56
CA SER A 692 57.94 -23.85 -42.93
C SER A 692 58.24 -22.63 -43.81
N ARG A 693 58.59 -22.86 -45.09
CA ARG A 693 58.92 -21.79 -46.06
C ARG A 693 57.99 -20.59 -45.85
N SER A 694 58.53 -19.46 -45.41
CA SER A 694 57.80 -18.19 -45.42
C SER A 694 57.27 -17.99 -46.84
N ASN A 695 56.01 -17.57 -46.93
CA ASN A 695 55.41 -17.28 -48.21
C ASN A 695 56.28 -16.25 -48.94
N LYS A 696 56.43 -16.45 -50.25
CA LYS A 696 57.24 -15.54 -51.07
C LYS A 696 56.59 -14.17 -51.00
N THR A 697 57.30 -13.20 -50.42
CA THR A 697 56.83 -11.82 -50.35
C THR A 697 57.35 -11.07 -51.57
N LEU A 698 56.47 -10.43 -52.33
CA LEU A 698 56.80 -9.49 -53.38
C LEU A 698 56.84 -8.09 -52.77
N VAL A 699 57.96 -7.40 -52.92
CA VAL A 699 58.13 -6.01 -52.47
C VAL A 699 58.22 -5.12 -53.70
N LEU A 700 57.27 -4.20 -53.83
CA LEU A 700 57.26 -3.17 -54.86
C LEU A 700 57.61 -1.84 -54.20
N THR A 701 58.54 -1.09 -54.78
CA THR A 701 58.80 0.30 -54.39
C THR A 701 58.66 1.20 -55.60
N GLY A 702 58.17 2.42 -55.39
CA GLY A 702 57.98 3.38 -56.46
C GLY A 702 57.76 4.79 -55.94
N GLU A 703 57.47 5.68 -56.89
CA GLU A 703 57.19 7.08 -56.60
C GLU A 703 55.93 7.54 -57.34
N GLU A 704 55.05 8.25 -56.63
CA GLU A 704 53.92 8.98 -57.21
C GLU A 704 54.23 10.47 -57.21
N PHE A 705 54.08 11.12 -58.35
CA PHE A 705 54.26 12.57 -58.46
C PHE A 705 53.12 13.18 -59.27
N GLU A 706 52.72 14.38 -58.88
CA GLU A 706 51.75 15.18 -59.61
C GLU A 706 52.35 15.62 -60.96
N GLN A 707 51.69 15.31 -62.07
CA GLN A 707 52.15 15.73 -63.40
C GLN A 707 51.92 17.23 -63.66
N ASP A 708 51.00 17.85 -62.92
CA ASP A 708 50.72 19.27 -63.03
C ASP A 708 51.48 20.08 -61.97
N SER A 709 52.03 21.21 -62.42
CA SER A 709 52.74 22.20 -61.60
C SER A 709 51.80 23.10 -60.78
N THR A 710 50.48 22.96 -60.95
CA THR A 710 49.47 23.83 -60.31
C THR A 710 49.24 23.56 -58.81
N CYS A 711 49.94 22.58 -58.22
CA CYS A 711 49.85 22.22 -56.79
C CYS A 711 48.43 21.82 -56.32
N THR A 712 47.58 21.31 -57.20
CA THR A 712 46.24 20.84 -56.82
C THR A 712 46.33 19.44 -56.20
N HIS A 713 46.58 19.38 -54.89
CA HIS A 713 46.92 18.22 -54.03
C HIS A 713 46.11 16.89 -54.10
N GLY A 714 45.35 16.59 -55.15
CA GLY A 714 44.43 15.44 -55.18
C GLY A 714 45.07 14.11 -55.60
N GLU A 715 45.71 14.05 -56.77
CA GLU A 715 45.90 12.75 -57.44
C GLU A 715 46.83 11.76 -56.71
N PRO A 716 48.09 12.10 -56.38
CA PRO A 716 48.98 11.17 -55.69
C PRO A 716 48.45 10.77 -54.29
N CYS A 717 47.86 11.73 -53.55
CA CYS A 717 47.31 11.47 -52.22
C CYS A 717 46.09 10.53 -52.27
N ASN A 718 45.23 10.70 -53.27
CA ASN A 718 44.09 9.82 -53.50
C ASN A 718 44.54 8.40 -53.85
N ARG A 719 45.58 8.23 -54.68
CA ARG A 719 46.16 6.92 -55.01
C ARG A 719 46.75 6.22 -53.78
N MET A 720 47.49 6.93 -52.93
CA MET A 720 48.01 6.35 -51.67
C MET A 720 46.89 5.98 -50.70
N THR A 721 45.87 6.83 -50.57
CA THR A 721 44.69 6.56 -49.73
C THR A 721 43.91 5.36 -50.25
N CYS A 722 43.78 5.21 -51.58
CA CYS A 722 43.16 4.06 -52.23
C CYS A 722 43.86 2.74 -51.84
N VAL A 723 45.19 2.66 -51.95
CA VAL A 723 45.97 1.46 -51.59
C VAL A 723 45.90 1.19 -50.08
N ARG A 724 45.90 2.24 -49.25
CA ARG A 724 45.71 2.13 -47.80
C ARG A 724 44.35 1.51 -47.47
N THR A 725 43.28 1.98 -48.11
CA THR A 725 41.93 1.41 -47.94
C THR A 725 41.89 -0.05 -48.35
N MET A 726 42.55 -0.42 -49.47
CA MET A 726 42.67 -1.84 -49.84
C MET A 726 43.38 -2.67 -48.77
N GLY A 727 44.45 -2.15 -48.19
CA GLY A 727 45.16 -2.81 -47.09
C GLY A 727 44.30 -3.01 -45.85
N LEU A 728 43.46 -2.03 -45.51
CA LEU A 728 42.52 -2.12 -44.37
C LEU A 728 41.38 -3.12 -44.62
N ASN A 729 40.92 -3.25 -45.87
CA ASN A 729 39.90 -4.22 -46.25
C ASN A 729 40.40 -5.68 -46.09
N GLY A 730 41.70 -5.92 -46.24
CA GLY A 730 42.32 -7.24 -46.04
C GLY A 730 42.06 -8.27 -47.14
N GLU A 731 41.25 -7.93 -48.16
CA GLU A 731 40.96 -8.82 -49.28
C GLU A 731 42.10 -8.92 -50.29
N PRO A 732 42.17 -10.01 -51.07
CA PRO A 732 43.17 -10.15 -52.12
C PRO A 732 43.09 -9.05 -53.18
N VAL A 733 44.24 -8.56 -53.62
CA VAL A 733 44.40 -7.56 -54.68
C VAL A 733 44.97 -8.21 -55.95
N THR A 734 44.41 -7.89 -57.10
CA THR A 734 44.91 -8.31 -58.40
C THR A 734 45.79 -7.22 -59.00
N LEU A 735 47.04 -7.58 -59.28
CA LEU A 735 47.95 -6.74 -60.05
C LEU A 735 47.68 -6.96 -61.55
N SER A 736 47.63 -5.87 -62.31
CA SER A 736 47.61 -5.94 -63.77
C SER A 736 48.38 -4.78 -64.39
N ARG A 737 48.73 -4.91 -65.67
CA ARG A 737 49.49 -3.90 -66.45
C ARG A 737 50.91 -3.61 -65.95
N LEU A 738 51.51 -4.49 -65.14
CA LEU A 738 52.97 -4.46 -64.95
C LEU A 738 53.65 -5.00 -66.22
N ASN A 739 54.80 -4.41 -66.60
CA ASN A 739 55.58 -4.91 -67.74
C ASN A 739 56.05 -6.35 -67.55
N PHE A 740 56.26 -6.76 -66.30
CA PHE A 740 56.59 -8.14 -65.98
C PHE A 740 55.31 -8.99 -65.80
N THR A 741 54.82 -9.54 -66.91
CA THR A 741 53.54 -10.27 -66.96
C THR A 741 53.35 -11.40 -65.94
N PRO A 742 54.36 -12.16 -65.48
CA PRO A 742 54.17 -13.17 -64.44
C PRO A 742 53.76 -12.61 -63.06
N LEU A 743 53.92 -11.30 -62.85
CA LEU A 743 53.46 -10.61 -61.65
C LEU A 743 52.01 -10.12 -61.73
N ASN A 744 51.37 -10.19 -62.91
CA ASN A 744 49.97 -9.79 -63.09
C ASN A 744 49.03 -10.91 -62.59
N ARG A 745 48.89 -11.02 -61.27
CA ARG A 745 48.10 -12.04 -60.56
C ARG A 745 47.63 -11.52 -59.20
N THR A 746 46.95 -12.37 -58.44
CA THR A 746 46.36 -12.01 -57.14
C THR A 746 47.33 -12.19 -55.97
N PHE A 747 47.37 -11.21 -55.08
CA PHE A 747 48.18 -11.18 -53.87
C PHE A 747 47.35 -10.71 -52.67
N ARG A 748 47.89 -10.81 -51.46
CA ARG A 748 47.39 -10.12 -50.26
C ARG A 748 48.35 -9.01 -49.87
N ILE A 749 47.84 -7.85 -49.48
CA ILE A 749 48.67 -6.76 -48.95
C ILE A 749 49.13 -7.13 -47.54
N LEU A 750 50.43 -7.32 -47.34
CA LEU A 750 51.03 -7.54 -46.02
C LEU A 750 51.30 -6.21 -45.30
N SER A 751 51.87 -5.27 -46.03
CA SER A 751 52.14 -3.93 -45.53
C SER A 751 52.20 -2.93 -46.67
N PHE A 752 51.81 -1.70 -46.36
CA PHE A 752 51.91 -0.58 -47.27
C PHE A 752 52.41 0.64 -46.49
N GLY A 753 53.48 1.25 -46.98
CA GLY A 753 54.06 2.46 -46.40
C GLY A 753 54.35 3.49 -47.47
N TRP A 754 54.18 4.76 -47.15
CA TRP A 754 54.55 5.85 -48.03
C TRP A 754 55.07 7.03 -47.21
N ARG A 755 55.93 7.84 -47.82
CA ARG A 755 56.38 9.13 -47.27
C ARG A 755 56.21 10.22 -48.32
N LYS A 756 55.81 11.40 -47.88
CA LYS A 756 55.80 12.59 -48.72
C LYS A 756 57.23 13.13 -48.87
N ILE A 757 57.67 13.37 -50.10
CA ILE A 757 58.98 13.93 -50.45
C ILE A 757 58.89 15.44 -50.65
N SER A 758 57.88 15.92 -51.39
CA SER A 758 57.62 17.35 -51.61
C SER A 758 56.12 17.68 -51.61
N ASP A 759 55.80 18.90 -51.19
CA ASP A 759 54.42 19.41 -51.16
C ASP A 759 53.93 19.91 -52.52
N CYS A 760 54.77 20.60 -53.29
CA CYS A 760 54.44 21.01 -54.65
C CYS A 760 55.65 20.90 -55.61
N PRO A 761 55.53 20.14 -56.71
CA PRO A 761 54.43 19.20 -56.98
C PRO A 761 54.35 18.13 -55.88
N SER A 762 53.14 17.59 -55.65
CA SER A 762 52.94 16.57 -54.63
C SER A 762 53.71 15.32 -55.03
N HIS A 763 54.71 14.91 -54.23
CA HIS A 763 55.59 13.77 -54.52
C HIS A 763 55.64 12.83 -53.33
N TYR A 764 55.43 11.54 -53.58
CA TYR A 764 55.44 10.49 -52.57
C TYR A 764 56.34 9.35 -53.01
N SER A 765 57.09 8.77 -52.08
CA SER A 765 57.76 7.48 -52.26
C SER A 765 57.03 6.44 -51.44
N TRP A 766 56.79 5.27 -52.03
CA TRP A 766 55.98 4.22 -51.44
C TRP A 766 56.65 2.85 -51.52
N ILE A 767 56.26 1.96 -50.62
CA ILE A 767 56.64 0.56 -50.53
C ILE A 767 55.38 -0.28 -50.28
N LEU A 768 55.19 -1.32 -51.08
CA LEU A 768 54.05 -2.23 -51.03
C LEU A 768 54.57 -3.67 -50.94
N GLN A 769 54.28 -4.35 -49.82
CA GLN A 769 54.63 -5.74 -49.60
C GLN A 769 53.40 -6.63 -49.81
N LEU A 770 53.56 -7.65 -50.65
CA LEU A 770 52.51 -8.49 -51.15
C LEU A 770 52.83 -9.97 -50.93
N GLU A 771 51.85 -10.77 -50.51
CA GLU A 771 51.96 -12.21 -50.34
C GLU A 771 51.14 -12.94 -51.43
N ASP A 772 51.66 -14.03 -51.99
CA ASP A 772 50.94 -14.82 -53.00
C ASP A 772 49.65 -15.43 -52.41
N HIS A 773 48.48 -15.17 -53.03
CA HIS A 773 47.19 -15.63 -52.50
C HIS A 773 46.94 -17.14 -52.72
N ASN A 774 47.48 -17.73 -53.79
CA ASN A 774 47.10 -19.06 -54.29
C ASN A 774 48.08 -20.19 -53.87
N ARG A 775 48.60 -20.17 -52.65
CA ARG A 775 49.44 -21.26 -52.09
C ARG A 775 48.97 -21.64 -50.70
#